data_AF-A0A1D6F8S1-F1
#
_entry.id   AF-A0A1D6F8S1-F1
#
_cell.length_a   1.000
_cell.length_b   1.000
_cell.length_c   1.000
_cell.angle_alpha   90.00
_cell.angle_beta   90.00
_cell.angle_gamma   90.00
#
_symmetry.space_group_name_H-M   'P 1'
#
loop_
_entity.id
_entity.type
_entity.pdbx_description
1 polymer ?
#
loop_
_entity_poly.entity_id
_entity_poly.type
_entity_poly.pdbx_seq_one_letter_code
_entity_poly.pdbx_strand_id
1 'polypeptide(L)'
;MDNMLGDLYKPDDGDDFYSKKYRDELENVSFQLLEEITDGFSESRELGRGSFGVVYRGLTKNGDYVAVKKLHANVTDLNHKQFQNELYNLAKLKHENIVRIYGYCYEIKKTFMEHDRRKILVEEPRIALCLEYLHNGSLQDHISDEFSGLDWDTRYRIMEGVCRGLYHIHRNLKKPLYHLDLKPANILLSKTMQPKLADFGLSRIFRNEELTRTTKSPLGTLGYQPPEYIERGEVSEKFDIFSLGVVMIHLVSGRGGFERYACMHSEEFINQVKTNWRKRFKQLQRNSLRKVKVYCHEVETCTRIALNCVEKDTQKRPDIDMVINNLKDRKTHRFKSTWTSSFRQDGRMYGSYMPYSNRYLNKLMSGSICTETKFYRREKLPNVGEEFIIGRKEEKQKIVASLLQSMTQHITILPIYGIGGIGKTTIAKLIYYDTNFNSYSRVWVYVSPKFDLKKVGNTVISQLSSEESQINETQMIHSCLMKLLSGKKVLIVLDDLWEDSLFQLNNLKDMLSYGDSINVIVIVTTRSKHVAENVSTNVEPHKIEPLTDSMCWDIMKQRSNFEAKNHKEHLAHIGMEIAVKCGGVALAAQSLGFMLKPMELCDEWIEVRDSDIWNKSISKDANSPNHVLASLMLSCTKMDRCLILCFIYCAIFPKGHHIVKEELIQQWISLGFIQPTKLHSNMQICEKYILQLIGLSFIQDTMSPKDGLATMLLSKY
;
A
#
# COMPACT_ATOMS: atom_id res chain seq x y z
N MET A 1 -11.56 -1.37 -19.31
CA MET A 1 -10.12 -1.06 -19.53
C MET A 1 -9.50 -1.94 -20.62
N ASP A 2 -10.29 -2.80 -21.29
CA ASP A 2 -9.79 -3.83 -22.22
C ASP A 2 -9.24 -3.33 -23.58
N ASN A 3 -9.57 -2.10 -24.00
CA ASN A 3 -9.24 -1.64 -25.35
C ASN A 3 -7.90 -0.89 -25.49
N MET A 4 -7.29 -0.33 -24.43
CA MET A 4 -6.10 0.54 -24.61
C MET A 4 -4.76 -0.18 -24.75
N LEU A 5 -4.64 -1.45 -24.33
CA LEU A 5 -3.43 -2.26 -24.53
C LEU A 5 -3.52 -3.22 -25.73
N GLY A 6 -4.73 -3.46 -26.26
CA GLY A 6 -4.95 -4.25 -27.48
C GLY A 6 -4.45 -3.54 -28.74
N ASP A 7 -4.56 -2.21 -28.77
CA ASP A 7 -4.13 -1.40 -29.94
C ASP A 7 -2.62 -1.13 -30.00
N LEU A 8 -1.90 -1.22 -28.88
CA LEU A 8 -0.43 -1.09 -28.86
C LEU A 8 0.28 -2.32 -29.44
N TYR A 9 -0.40 -3.46 -29.58
CA TYR A 9 0.18 -4.72 -30.04
C TYR A 9 -0.83 -5.58 -30.81
N LYS A 10 -1.27 -5.11 -31.99
CA LYS A 10 -1.87 -6.02 -32.98
C LYS A 10 -0.80 -7.02 -33.46
N PRO A 11 -1.08 -8.34 -33.46
CA PRO A 11 -0.21 -9.30 -34.14
C PRO A 11 -0.15 -8.92 -35.62
N ASP A 12 1.06 -8.92 -36.19
CA ASP A 12 1.22 -8.88 -37.65
C ASP A 12 0.69 -10.20 -38.20
N ASP A 13 -0.41 -10.15 -38.95
CA ASP A 13 -0.89 -11.29 -39.75
C ASP A 13 0.05 -11.57 -40.96
N GLY A 14 1.21 -10.90 -41.04
CA GLY A 14 2.14 -10.92 -42.18
C GLY A 14 3.56 -11.45 -41.94
N ASP A 15 3.93 -11.94 -40.75
CA ASP A 15 5.33 -12.34 -40.44
C ASP A 15 5.53 -13.86 -40.27
N ASP A 16 4.74 -14.67 -40.99
CA ASP A 16 4.67 -16.13 -40.81
C ASP A 16 5.96 -16.88 -41.26
N PHE A 17 6.81 -16.23 -42.05
CA PHE A 17 8.07 -16.81 -42.51
C PHE A 17 9.21 -16.67 -41.49
N TYR A 18 9.28 -15.54 -40.77
CA TYR A 18 10.27 -15.31 -39.71
C TYR A 18 9.83 -15.87 -38.35
N SER A 19 8.53 -16.08 -38.13
CA SER A 19 7.99 -16.76 -36.94
C SER A 19 8.47 -18.22 -36.85
N LYS A 20 8.58 -18.91 -37.99
CA LYS A 20 9.01 -20.32 -38.10
C LYS A 20 10.49 -20.50 -37.77
N LYS A 21 11.38 -19.67 -38.35
CA LYS A 21 12.85 -19.78 -38.16
C LYS A 21 13.31 -19.67 -36.69
N TYR A 22 12.67 -18.82 -35.88
CA TYR A 22 13.03 -18.66 -34.47
C TYR A 22 12.22 -19.56 -33.52
N ARG A 23 11.06 -20.10 -33.95
CA ARG A 23 10.41 -21.22 -33.24
C ARG A 23 11.31 -22.46 -33.23
N ASP A 24 12.06 -22.66 -34.31
CA ASP A 24 12.98 -23.79 -34.45
C ASP A 24 14.27 -23.65 -33.58
N GLU A 25 14.54 -22.48 -32.98
CA GLU A 25 15.71 -22.24 -32.10
C GLU A 25 15.44 -22.47 -30.60
N LEU A 26 14.18 -22.44 -30.13
CA LEU A 26 13.87 -22.77 -28.73
C LEU A 26 13.53 -24.24 -28.60
N GLU A 27 14.24 -24.93 -27.71
CA GLU A 27 13.99 -26.34 -27.47
C GLU A 27 12.70 -26.53 -26.66
N ASN A 28 11.77 -27.33 -27.17
CA ASN A 28 10.65 -27.86 -26.40
C ASN A 28 11.18 -29.00 -25.53
N VAL A 29 11.30 -28.73 -24.24
CA VAL A 29 11.89 -29.63 -23.26
C VAL A 29 10.77 -30.41 -22.57
N SER A 30 10.86 -31.74 -22.56
CA SER A 30 9.87 -32.57 -21.87
C SER A 30 9.81 -32.27 -20.37
N PHE A 31 8.61 -32.33 -19.79
CA PHE A 31 8.41 -32.13 -18.36
C PHE A 31 9.19 -33.16 -17.54
N GLN A 32 9.26 -34.41 -18.02
CA GLN A 32 10.03 -35.48 -17.39
C GLN A 32 11.51 -35.11 -17.28
N LEU A 33 12.12 -34.56 -18.33
CA LEU A 33 13.52 -34.13 -18.26
C LEU A 33 13.70 -33.01 -17.23
N LEU A 34 12.77 -32.05 -17.16
CA LEU A 34 12.81 -30.98 -16.15
C LEU A 34 12.67 -31.54 -14.72
N GLU A 35 11.82 -32.55 -14.54
CA GLU A 35 11.65 -33.27 -13.27
C GLU A 35 12.94 -34.01 -12.87
N GLU A 36 13.59 -34.71 -13.81
CA GLU A 36 14.87 -35.40 -13.59
C GLU A 36 15.99 -34.42 -13.18
N ILE A 37 16.21 -33.35 -13.95
CA ILE A 37 17.32 -32.42 -13.67
C ILE A 37 17.09 -31.60 -12.39
N THR A 38 15.84 -31.48 -11.92
CA THR A 38 15.47 -30.79 -10.67
C THR A 38 15.23 -31.74 -9.50
N ASP A 39 15.55 -33.04 -9.64
CA ASP A 39 15.36 -34.04 -8.59
C ASP A 39 13.91 -34.06 -8.07
N GLY A 40 12.96 -34.21 -8.99
CA GLY A 40 11.53 -34.23 -8.69
C GLY A 40 10.95 -32.88 -8.27
N PHE A 41 11.57 -31.75 -8.66
CA PHE A 41 11.26 -30.42 -8.12
C PHE A 41 11.39 -30.35 -6.59
N SER A 42 12.45 -30.97 -6.05
CA SER A 42 12.74 -31.00 -4.61
C SER A 42 12.85 -29.60 -4.00
N GLU A 43 12.27 -29.41 -2.80
CA GLU A 43 12.37 -28.16 -2.03
C GLU A 43 13.83 -27.78 -1.74
N SER A 44 14.73 -28.77 -1.61
CA SER A 44 16.17 -28.54 -1.43
C SER A 44 16.85 -27.84 -2.62
N ARG A 45 16.19 -27.82 -3.78
CA ARG A 45 16.65 -27.16 -5.00
C ARG A 45 15.87 -25.88 -5.30
N GLU A 46 14.95 -25.47 -4.43
CA GLU A 46 14.21 -24.22 -4.60
C GLU A 46 15.17 -23.01 -4.52
N LEU A 47 15.16 -22.19 -5.56
CA LEU A 47 15.90 -20.93 -5.64
C LEU A 47 15.05 -19.73 -5.23
N GLY A 48 13.73 -19.85 -5.38
CA GLY A 48 12.79 -18.82 -4.99
C GLY A 48 11.37 -19.09 -5.48
N ARG A 49 10.41 -18.43 -4.84
CA ARG A 49 8.98 -18.57 -5.11
C ARG A 49 8.36 -17.21 -5.37
N GLY A 50 7.72 -17.09 -6.53
CA GLY A 50 7.04 -15.88 -6.97
C GLY A 50 5.55 -16.08 -7.22
N SER A 51 4.87 -14.99 -7.57
CA SER A 51 3.45 -14.97 -7.94
C SER A 51 3.14 -15.87 -9.14
N PHE A 52 4.08 -16.03 -10.06
CA PHE A 52 3.88 -16.79 -11.29
C PHE A 52 4.34 -18.24 -11.23
N GLY A 53 5.08 -18.64 -10.20
CA GLY A 53 5.63 -19.99 -10.11
C GLY A 53 6.78 -20.13 -9.11
N VAL A 54 7.36 -21.33 -9.08
CA VAL A 54 8.52 -21.68 -8.26
C VAL A 54 9.73 -21.91 -9.17
N VAL A 55 10.90 -21.43 -8.76
CA VAL A 55 12.15 -21.57 -9.49
C VAL A 55 13.03 -22.59 -8.79
N TYR A 56 13.54 -23.57 -9.54
CA TYR A 56 14.38 -24.65 -9.04
C TYR A 56 15.74 -24.65 -9.72
N ARG A 57 16.78 -25.10 -9.01
CA ARG A 57 18.10 -25.36 -9.57
C ARG A 57 18.11 -26.73 -10.26
N GLY A 58 18.28 -26.72 -11.57
CA GLY A 58 18.51 -27.92 -12.37
C GLY A 58 19.99 -28.23 -12.53
N LEU A 59 20.33 -29.52 -12.63
CA LEU A 59 21.65 -30.00 -13.02
C LEU A 59 21.50 -30.89 -14.26
N THR A 60 22.05 -30.43 -15.40
CA THR A 60 21.96 -31.18 -16.65
C THR A 60 22.85 -32.42 -16.62
N LYS A 61 22.62 -33.37 -17.54
CA LYS A 61 23.47 -34.56 -17.70
C LYS A 61 24.93 -34.22 -18.01
N ASN A 62 25.18 -33.04 -18.57
CA ASN A 62 26.52 -32.53 -18.88
C ASN A 62 27.20 -31.85 -17.67
N GLY A 63 26.52 -31.75 -16.52
CA GLY A 63 27.05 -31.11 -15.31
C GLY A 63 26.81 -29.60 -15.24
N ASP A 64 26.04 -29.02 -16.17
CA ASP A 64 25.74 -27.59 -16.16
C ASP A 64 24.55 -27.28 -15.26
N TYR A 65 24.61 -26.13 -14.58
CA TYR A 65 23.48 -25.62 -13.80
C TYR A 65 22.52 -24.81 -14.67
N VAL A 66 21.22 -25.04 -14.48
CA VAL A 66 20.12 -24.28 -15.08
C VAL A 66 19.11 -23.83 -14.03
N ALA A 67 18.31 -22.83 -14.33
CA ALA A 67 17.18 -22.41 -13.51
C ALA A 67 15.87 -22.85 -14.18
N VAL A 68 15.08 -23.68 -13.50
CA VAL A 68 13.80 -24.18 -14.01
C VAL A 68 12.67 -23.50 -13.28
N LYS A 69 11.95 -22.60 -13.97
CA LYS A 69 10.78 -21.92 -13.43
C LYS A 69 9.52 -22.68 -13.79
N LYS A 70 8.95 -23.40 -12.82
CA LYS A 70 7.67 -24.11 -12.92
C LYS A 70 6.54 -23.15 -12.60
N LEU A 71 5.66 -22.91 -13.57
CA LEU A 71 4.53 -21.99 -13.40
C LEU A 71 3.38 -22.68 -12.64
N HIS A 72 2.58 -21.90 -11.91
CA HIS A 72 1.46 -22.45 -11.13
C HIS A 72 0.37 -23.03 -12.05
N ALA A 73 -0.34 -24.07 -11.58
CA ALA A 73 -1.32 -24.82 -12.37
C ALA A 73 -2.68 -24.09 -12.53
N ASN A 74 -3.01 -23.13 -11.64
CA ASN A 74 -4.29 -22.42 -11.61
C ASN A 74 -4.45 -21.39 -12.74
N VAL A 75 -3.68 -21.51 -13.80
CA VAL A 75 -3.74 -20.60 -14.94
C VAL A 75 -4.65 -21.22 -16.00
N THR A 76 -5.91 -21.39 -15.63
CA THR A 76 -6.94 -22.09 -16.40
C THR A 76 -7.40 -21.32 -17.65
N ASP A 77 -7.01 -20.05 -17.79
CA ASP A 77 -7.39 -19.17 -18.89
C ASP A 77 -6.22 -18.74 -19.80
N LEU A 78 -5.09 -19.47 -19.78
CA LEU A 78 -4.00 -19.17 -20.70
C LEU A 78 -4.44 -19.35 -22.14
N ASN A 79 -4.59 -18.23 -22.84
CA ASN A 79 -4.62 -18.23 -24.29
C ASN A 79 -3.27 -18.77 -24.79
N HIS A 80 -3.24 -20.02 -25.25
CA HIS A 80 -2.05 -20.69 -25.78
C HIS A 80 -1.32 -19.83 -26.83
N LYS A 81 -2.05 -19.05 -27.64
CA LYS A 81 -1.48 -18.12 -28.63
C LYS A 81 -0.72 -16.97 -27.95
N GLN A 82 -1.24 -16.44 -26.84
CA GLN A 82 -0.59 -15.39 -26.05
C GLN A 82 0.67 -15.91 -25.35
N PHE A 83 0.61 -17.10 -24.75
CA PHE A 83 1.78 -17.76 -24.14
C PHE A 83 2.90 -17.98 -25.17
N GLN A 84 2.56 -18.53 -26.34
CA GLN A 84 3.53 -18.72 -27.43
C GLN A 84 4.11 -17.42 -27.97
N ASN A 85 3.30 -16.37 -28.11
CA ASN A 85 3.76 -15.06 -28.57
C ASN A 85 4.75 -14.43 -27.58
N GLU A 86 4.51 -14.56 -26.27
CA GLU A 86 5.45 -14.03 -25.27
C GLU A 86 6.72 -14.87 -25.18
N LEU A 87 6.63 -16.21 -25.21
CA LEU A 87 7.81 -17.07 -25.33
C LEU A 87 8.68 -16.70 -26.53
N TYR A 88 8.05 -16.41 -27.67
CA TYR A 88 8.73 -15.95 -28.87
C TYR A 88 9.40 -14.58 -28.68
N ASN A 89 8.79 -13.65 -27.94
CA ASN A 89 9.43 -12.38 -27.59
C ASN A 89 10.63 -12.60 -26.67
N LEU A 90 10.54 -13.52 -25.70
CA LEU A 90 11.64 -13.89 -24.81
C LEU A 90 12.81 -14.56 -25.56
N ALA A 91 12.49 -15.43 -26.51
CA ALA A 91 13.45 -16.14 -27.37
C ALA A 91 14.43 -15.22 -28.10
N LYS A 92 13.91 -14.08 -28.58
CA LYS A 92 14.66 -13.11 -29.38
C LYS A 92 15.69 -12.33 -28.57
N LEU A 93 15.57 -12.34 -27.24
CA LEU A 93 16.34 -11.48 -26.38
C LEU A 93 17.70 -12.10 -26.06
N LYS A 94 18.66 -11.84 -26.94
CA LYS A 94 20.07 -12.22 -26.78
C LYS A 94 20.88 -10.98 -26.43
N HIS A 95 21.11 -10.76 -25.13
CA HIS A 95 21.88 -9.62 -24.64
C HIS A 95 22.66 -9.96 -23.36
N GLU A 96 23.82 -9.31 -23.14
CA GLU A 96 24.69 -9.59 -21.99
C GLU A 96 24.03 -9.29 -20.63
N ASN A 97 23.05 -8.39 -20.61
CA ASN A 97 22.30 -7.97 -19.41
C ASN A 97 20.85 -8.46 -19.39
N ILE A 98 20.53 -9.52 -20.12
CA ILE A 98 19.19 -10.12 -20.12
C ILE A 98 19.34 -11.62 -19.88
N VAL A 99 18.48 -12.18 -19.01
CA VAL A 99 18.48 -13.61 -18.71
C VAL A 99 18.12 -14.40 -19.96
N ARG A 100 19.00 -15.32 -20.35
CA ARG A 100 18.80 -16.20 -21.50
C ARG A 100 17.83 -17.34 -21.17
N ILE A 101 16.86 -17.54 -22.06
CA ILE A 101 16.02 -18.73 -22.09
C ILE A 101 16.71 -19.82 -22.94
N TYR A 102 16.78 -21.03 -22.40
CA TYR A 102 17.30 -22.21 -23.08
C TYR A 102 16.19 -23.05 -23.70
N GLY A 103 15.05 -23.14 -23.03
CA GLY A 103 13.91 -23.92 -23.52
C GLY A 103 12.66 -23.67 -22.71
N TYR A 104 11.56 -24.29 -23.14
CA TYR A 104 10.28 -24.24 -22.46
C TYR A 104 9.62 -25.61 -22.45
N CYS A 105 8.69 -25.81 -21.52
CA CYS A 105 7.83 -26.98 -21.45
C CYS A 105 6.38 -26.49 -21.47
N TYR A 106 5.56 -27.09 -22.34
CA TYR A 106 4.11 -26.98 -22.30
C TYR A 106 3.53 -28.36 -22.60
N GLU A 107 3.09 -29.05 -21.56
CA GLU A 107 2.47 -30.38 -21.67
C GLU A 107 1.12 -30.37 -20.97
N ILE A 108 0.15 -31.13 -21.47
CA ILE A 108 -1.15 -31.29 -20.83
C ILE A 108 -1.18 -32.67 -20.19
N LYS A 109 -1.28 -32.72 -18.85
CA LYS A 109 -1.50 -33.97 -18.13
C LYS A 109 -2.98 -34.17 -17.89
N LYS A 110 -3.51 -35.32 -18.30
CA LYS A 110 -4.88 -35.72 -17.99
C LYS A 110 -4.89 -36.43 -16.63
N THR A 111 -5.52 -35.85 -15.62
CA THR A 111 -5.70 -36.42 -14.28
C THR A 111 -7.17 -36.70 -14.03
N PHE A 112 -7.47 -37.65 -13.14
CA PHE A 112 -8.83 -37.84 -12.66
C PHE A 112 -8.95 -37.13 -11.32
N MET A 113 -9.82 -36.12 -11.23
CA MET A 113 -10.21 -35.52 -9.96
C MET A 113 -11.55 -36.09 -9.50
N GLU A 114 -11.62 -36.45 -8.21
CA GLU A 114 -12.85 -36.95 -7.60
C GLU A 114 -13.67 -35.76 -7.07
N HIS A 115 -14.85 -35.56 -7.65
CA HIS A 115 -15.79 -34.53 -7.24
C HIS A 115 -17.17 -35.18 -7.15
N ASP A 116 -17.83 -35.07 -5.99
CA ASP A 116 -19.13 -35.70 -5.71
C ASP A 116 -19.21 -37.20 -6.06
N ARG A 117 -18.19 -37.97 -5.66
CA ARG A 117 -18.06 -39.42 -5.94
C ARG A 117 -18.04 -39.78 -7.43
N ARG A 118 -17.77 -38.81 -8.32
CA ARG A 118 -17.55 -39.00 -9.75
C ARG A 118 -16.11 -38.66 -10.10
N LYS A 119 -15.50 -39.49 -10.95
CA LYS A 119 -14.18 -39.21 -11.52
C LYS A 119 -14.35 -38.31 -12.73
N ILE A 120 -13.91 -37.06 -12.61
CA ILE A 120 -13.89 -36.08 -13.69
C ILE A 120 -12.48 -36.09 -14.28
N LEU A 121 -12.38 -36.22 -15.60
CA LEU A 121 -11.12 -36.06 -16.32
C LEU A 121 -10.80 -34.56 -16.37
N VAL A 122 -9.68 -34.16 -15.77
CA VAL A 122 -9.20 -32.78 -15.76
C VAL A 122 -7.89 -32.71 -16.52
N GLU A 123 -7.78 -31.70 -17.39
CA GLU A 123 -6.58 -31.40 -18.13
C GLU A 123 -5.77 -30.35 -17.36
N GLU A 124 -4.65 -30.78 -16.79
CA GLU A 124 -3.74 -29.93 -16.03
C GLU A 124 -2.57 -29.49 -16.93
N PRO A 125 -2.45 -28.20 -17.26
CA PRO A 125 -1.30 -27.70 -18.01
C PRO A 125 -0.04 -27.71 -17.11
N ARG A 126 1.02 -28.31 -17.61
CA ARG A 126 2.37 -28.33 -17.04
C ARG A 126 3.26 -27.39 -17.82
N ILE A 127 3.50 -26.23 -17.23
CA ILE A 127 4.23 -25.15 -17.88
C ILE A 127 5.51 -24.85 -17.11
N ALA A 128 6.64 -24.85 -17.80
CA ALA A 128 7.92 -24.48 -17.20
C ALA A 128 8.86 -23.79 -18.20
N LEU A 129 9.77 -22.97 -17.69
CA LEU A 129 10.82 -22.31 -18.45
C LEU A 129 12.18 -22.81 -17.97
N CYS A 130 13.05 -23.19 -18.90
CA CYS A 130 14.45 -23.51 -18.62
C CYS A 130 15.31 -22.30 -18.98
N LEU A 131 15.96 -21.71 -17.97
CA LEU A 131 16.68 -20.45 -18.03
C LEU A 131 18.14 -20.66 -17.63
N GLU A 132 19.00 -19.71 -17.98
CA GLU A 132 20.37 -19.69 -17.46
C GLU A 132 20.41 -19.53 -15.93
N TYR A 133 21.36 -20.19 -15.28
CA TYR A 133 21.53 -20.12 -13.83
C TYR A 133 22.53 -19.03 -13.41
N LEU A 134 22.08 -18.14 -12.52
CA LEU A 134 22.85 -17.00 -12.01
C LEU A 134 23.27 -17.26 -10.57
N HIS A 135 24.58 -17.36 -10.36
CA HIS A 135 25.16 -17.96 -9.16
C HIS A 135 25.09 -17.06 -7.93
N ASN A 136 25.02 -15.74 -8.13
CA ASN A 136 24.97 -14.78 -7.04
C ASN A 136 23.53 -14.36 -6.70
N GLY A 137 22.51 -15.06 -7.22
CA GLY A 137 21.11 -14.80 -6.89
C GLY A 137 20.63 -13.42 -7.33
N SER A 138 19.69 -12.85 -6.57
CA SER A 138 19.01 -11.59 -6.90
C SER A 138 19.74 -10.38 -6.33
N LEU A 139 19.67 -9.23 -7.01
CA LEU A 139 20.24 -7.97 -6.52
C LEU A 139 19.64 -7.55 -5.17
N GLN A 140 18.40 -7.94 -4.89
CA GLN A 140 17.71 -7.67 -3.60
C GLN A 140 18.58 -8.08 -2.41
N ASP A 141 19.28 -9.21 -2.51
CA ASP A 141 20.09 -9.79 -1.43
C ASP A 141 21.44 -9.08 -1.24
N HIS A 142 21.85 -8.26 -2.22
CA HIS A 142 23.12 -7.52 -2.20
C HIS A 142 22.96 -6.02 -1.92
N ILE A 143 21.73 -5.50 -1.90
CA ILE A 143 21.47 -4.09 -1.57
C ILE A 143 21.79 -3.85 -0.10
N SER A 144 22.69 -2.91 0.11
CA SER A 144 23.24 -2.49 1.40
C SER A 144 23.30 -0.97 1.47
N ASP A 145 23.34 -0.44 2.68
CA ASP A 145 23.52 1.00 2.91
C ASP A 145 24.84 1.54 2.34
N GLU A 146 25.03 2.86 2.41
CA GLU A 146 26.22 3.53 1.89
C GLU A 146 27.51 3.11 2.61
N PHE A 147 27.42 2.47 3.78
CA PHE A 147 28.56 2.14 4.64
C PHE A 147 29.03 0.68 4.47
N SER A 148 28.23 -0.20 3.90
CA SER A 148 28.49 -1.66 3.86
C SER A 148 28.22 -2.32 2.49
N GLY A 149 28.49 -3.63 2.39
CA GLY A 149 28.26 -4.46 1.21
C GLY A 149 29.02 -4.04 -0.05
N LEU A 150 28.36 -4.07 -1.23
CA LEU A 150 29.00 -3.88 -2.53
C LEU A 150 29.78 -2.56 -2.63
N ASP A 151 30.97 -2.62 -3.24
CA ASP A 151 31.76 -1.44 -3.54
C ASP A 151 31.14 -0.59 -4.65
N TRP A 152 31.61 0.65 -4.77
CA TRP A 152 31.04 1.61 -5.73
C TRP A 152 31.20 1.15 -7.18
N ASP A 153 32.36 0.61 -7.57
CA ASP A 153 32.58 0.13 -8.94
C ASP A 153 31.61 -1.00 -9.32
N THR A 154 31.30 -1.91 -8.39
CA THR A 154 30.33 -2.98 -8.62
C THR A 154 28.90 -2.43 -8.71
N ARG A 155 28.51 -1.53 -7.80
CA ARG A 155 27.19 -0.87 -7.87
C ARG A 155 27.01 -0.08 -9.18
N TYR A 156 28.04 0.65 -9.61
CA TYR A 156 28.04 1.38 -10.87
C TYR A 156 27.92 0.44 -12.09
N ARG A 157 28.70 -0.65 -12.12
CA ARG A 157 28.58 -1.67 -13.18
C ARG A 157 27.19 -2.30 -13.23
N ILE A 158 26.55 -2.50 -12.07
CA ILE A 158 25.19 -3.00 -11.99
C ILE A 158 24.21 -1.98 -12.58
N MET A 159 24.27 -0.70 -12.16
CA MET A 159 23.42 0.37 -12.72
C MET A 159 23.58 0.47 -14.23
N GLU A 160 24.81 0.48 -14.74
CA GLU A 160 25.10 0.54 -16.17
C GLU A 160 24.54 -0.68 -16.92
N GLY A 161 24.75 -1.88 -16.40
CA GLY A 161 24.27 -3.10 -17.04
C GLY A 161 22.74 -3.19 -17.07
N VAL A 162 22.05 -2.78 -16.01
CA VAL A 162 20.58 -2.67 -15.98
C VAL A 162 20.11 -1.68 -17.06
N CYS A 163 20.75 -0.51 -17.17
CA CYS A 163 20.42 0.47 -18.21
C CYS A 163 20.62 -0.10 -19.62
N ARG A 164 21.71 -0.84 -19.87
CA ARG A 164 21.96 -1.49 -21.17
C ARG A 164 20.92 -2.56 -21.49
N GLY A 165 20.51 -3.36 -20.50
CA GLY A 165 19.43 -4.33 -20.66
C GLY A 165 18.11 -3.67 -21.06
N LEU A 166 17.72 -2.59 -20.36
CA LEU A 166 16.54 -1.80 -20.69
C LEU A 166 16.63 -1.16 -22.07
N TYR A 167 17.78 -0.59 -22.41
CA TYR A 167 18.01 0.01 -23.73
C TYR A 167 17.82 -1.00 -24.85
N HIS A 168 18.31 -2.23 -24.66
CA HIS A 168 18.13 -3.28 -25.64
C HIS A 168 16.64 -3.58 -25.89
N ILE A 169 15.83 -3.71 -24.83
CA ILE A 169 14.41 -4.02 -24.98
C ILE A 169 13.57 -2.83 -25.48
N HIS A 170 13.94 -1.59 -25.16
CA HIS A 170 13.21 -0.39 -25.59
C HIS A 170 13.57 0.06 -27.01
N ARG A 171 14.83 -0.11 -27.45
CA ARG A 171 15.33 0.52 -28.69
C ARG A 171 15.87 -0.46 -29.74
N ASN A 172 16.49 -1.56 -29.35
CA ASN A 172 17.18 -2.45 -30.31
C ASN A 172 16.26 -3.51 -30.93
N LEU A 173 14.99 -3.55 -30.53
CA LEU A 173 13.98 -4.44 -31.09
C LEU A 173 13.15 -3.71 -32.15
N LYS A 174 12.68 -4.45 -33.17
CA LYS A 174 11.77 -3.91 -34.19
C LYS A 174 10.51 -3.28 -33.58
N LYS A 175 10.00 -3.86 -32.49
CA LYS A 175 8.92 -3.34 -31.66
C LYS A 175 9.45 -3.28 -30.22
N PRO A 176 9.41 -2.11 -29.54
CA PRO A 176 9.85 -1.99 -28.16
C PRO A 176 9.12 -3.00 -27.26
N LEU A 177 9.82 -3.50 -26.23
CA LEU A 177 9.25 -4.33 -25.17
C LEU A 177 9.46 -3.64 -23.83
N TYR A 178 8.41 -3.59 -23.01
CA TYR A 178 8.47 -3.05 -21.66
C TYR A 178 8.52 -4.18 -20.61
N HIS A 179 9.35 -4.01 -19.59
CA HIS A 179 9.53 -4.99 -18.52
C HIS A 179 8.32 -5.03 -17.57
N LEU A 180 7.82 -3.86 -17.16
CA LEU A 180 6.63 -3.65 -16.32
C LEU A 180 6.68 -4.25 -14.90
N ASP A 181 7.81 -4.85 -14.48
CA ASP A 181 8.03 -5.36 -13.13
C ASP A 181 9.53 -5.30 -12.78
N LEU A 182 10.20 -4.22 -13.18
CA LEU A 182 11.62 -4.04 -12.89
C LEU A 182 11.81 -3.74 -11.39
N LYS A 183 12.54 -4.61 -10.69
CA LYS A 183 12.84 -4.50 -9.27
C LYS A 183 14.12 -5.28 -8.94
N PRO A 184 14.78 -5.07 -7.78
CA PRO A 184 16.00 -5.79 -7.45
C PRO A 184 15.84 -7.31 -7.39
N ALA A 185 14.67 -7.82 -7.02
CA ALA A 185 14.39 -9.26 -7.04
C ALA A 185 14.41 -9.86 -8.48
N ASN A 186 14.16 -9.04 -9.50
CA ASN A 186 14.15 -9.44 -10.92
C ASN A 186 15.46 -9.06 -11.64
N ILE A 187 16.49 -8.62 -10.91
CA ILE A 187 17.84 -8.36 -11.46
C ILE A 187 18.77 -9.40 -10.88
N LEU A 188 19.12 -10.42 -11.66
CA LEU A 188 19.98 -11.52 -11.22
C LEU A 188 21.45 -11.21 -11.49
N LEU A 189 22.34 -11.81 -10.69
CA LEU A 189 23.79 -11.55 -10.75
C LEU A 189 24.57 -12.80 -11.18
N SER A 190 25.37 -12.65 -12.23
CA SER A 190 26.29 -13.70 -12.69
C SER A 190 27.40 -13.97 -11.67
N LYS A 191 28.18 -15.05 -11.87
CA LYS A 191 29.41 -15.32 -11.09
C LYS A 191 30.35 -14.12 -10.99
N THR A 192 30.37 -13.26 -12.02
CA THR A 192 31.23 -12.07 -12.12
C THR A 192 30.54 -10.78 -11.68
N MET A 193 29.38 -10.87 -11.01
CA MET A 193 28.54 -9.74 -10.59
C MET A 193 27.99 -8.89 -11.74
N GLN A 194 27.87 -9.47 -12.93
CA GLN A 194 27.21 -8.81 -14.06
C GLN A 194 25.69 -8.93 -13.90
N PRO A 195 24.92 -7.82 -14.00
CA PRO A 195 23.47 -7.87 -13.84
C PRO A 195 22.80 -8.42 -15.09
N LYS A 196 21.73 -9.18 -14.88
CA LYS A 196 20.82 -9.64 -15.94
C LYS A 196 19.37 -9.45 -15.52
N LEU A 197 18.59 -8.81 -16.39
CA LEU A 197 17.15 -8.64 -16.19
C LEU A 197 16.46 -10.00 -16.35
N ALA A 198 15.59 -10.37 -15.41
CA ALA A 198 14.81 -11.59 -15.39
C ALA A 198 13.31 -11.26 -15.34
N ASP A 199 12.45 -12.26 -15.55
CA ASP A 199 11.00 -12.17 -15.29
C ASP A 199 10.21 -11.07 -16.05
N PHE A 200 10.80 -10.42 -17.05
CA PHE A 200 10.05 -9.56 -17.97
C PHE A 200 9.12 -10.41 -18.86
N GLY A 201 7.92 -9.89 -19.17
CA GLY A 201 6.94 -10.56 -20.04
C GLY A 201 5.98 -11.55 -19.34
N LEU A 202 6.29 -12.05 -18.15
CA LEU A 202 5.36 -12.94 -17.41
C LEU A 202 4.08 -12.22 -16.98
N SER A 203 4.17 -10.96 -16.57
CA SER A 203 3.01 -10.12 -16.26
C SER A 203 2.04 -9.94 -17.44
N ARG A 204 2.53 -10.09 -18.68
CA ARG A 204 1.71 -10.05 -19.90
C ARG A 204 1.10 -11.40 -20.25
N ILE A 205 1.70 -12.51 -19.82
CA ILE A 205 1.19 -13.87 -20.01
C ILE A 205 -0.04 -14.12 -19.12
N PHE A 206 -0.08 -13.51 -17.94
CA PHE A 206 -1.06 -13.80 -16.89
C PHE A 206 -2.07 -12.65 -16.64
N ARG A 207 -2.52 -11.95 -17.70
CA ARG A 207 -3.36 -10.73 -17.68
C ARG A 207 -4.72 -10.84 -16.95
N ASN A 208 -5.11 -11.99 -16.41
CA ASN A 208 -6.41 -12.15 -15.77
C ASN A 208 -6.41 -11.62 -14.33
N GLU A 209 -7.49 -10.91 -13.97
CA GLU A 209 -7.68 -10.15 -12.73
C GLU A 209 -7.55 -10.98 -11.43
N GLU A 210 -7.59 -12.32 -11.51
CA GLU A 210 -7.59 -13.21 -10.34
C GLU A 210 -6.19 -13.70 -9.90
N LEU A 211 -5.15 -13.65 -10.75
CA LEU A 211 -3.87 -14.34 -10.49
C LEU A 211 -2.84 -13.51 -9.70
N THR A 212 -3.09 -12.23 -9.43
CA THR A 212 -2.17 -11.36 -8.68
C THR A 212 -2.54 -11.22 -7.20
N ARG A 213 -2.98 -12.33 -6.56
CA ARG A 213 -3.31 -12.37 -5.11
C ARG A 213 -2.20 -11.79 -4.21
N THR A 214 -0.95 -11.74 -4.68
CA THR A 214 0.20 -11.21 -3.94
C THR A 214 0.56 -9.74 -4.25
N THR A 215 0.21 -9.20 -5.43
CA THR A 215 0.64 -7.83 -5.85
C THR A 215 -0.46 -6.76 -5.84
N LYS A 216 -1.72 -7.11 -5.48
CA LYS A 216 -2.88 -6.19 -5.38
C LYS A 216 -3.15 -5.30 -6.62
N SER A 217 -2.49 -5.56 -7.76
CA SER A 217 -2.54 -4.74 -8.99
C SER A 217 -2.23 -5.62 -10.21
N PRO A 218 -2.79 -5.32 -11.41
CA PRO A 218 -2.61 -6.17 -12.60
C PRO A 218 -1.20 -6.14 -13.21
N LEU A 219 -0.37 -5.10 -12.97
CA LEU A 219 1.01 -5.01 -13.46
C LEU A 219 1.97 -4.40 -12.42
N GLY A 220 3.17 -4.99 -12.30
CA GLY A 220 4.26 -4.47 -11.47
C GLY A 220 4.14 -4.72 -9.97
N THR A 221 5.20 -4.36 -9.24
CA THR A 221 5.30 -4.53 -7.79
C THR A 221 5.17 -3.19 -7.08
N LEU A 222 4.37 -3.17 -6.00
CA LEU A 222 4.17 -2.00 -5.16
C LEU A 222 5.52 -1.40 -4.71
N GLY A 223 5.66 -0.07 -4.81
CA GLY A 223 6.91 0.65 -4.54
C GLY A 223 7.80 0.87 -5.77
N TYR A 224 7.59 0.12 -6.86
CA TYR A 224 8.27 0.31 -8.15
C TYR A 224 7.32 0.79 -9.26
N GLN A 225 6.03 0.93 -8.95
CA GLN A 225 4.99 1.41 -9.86
C GLN A 225 5.00 2.93 -9.94
N PRO A 226 4.92 3.51 -11.14
CA PRO A 226 4.87 4.96 -11.31
C PRO A 226 3.48 5.53 -10.96
N PRO A 227 3.40 6.81 -10.55
CA PRO A 227 2.14 7.42 -10.13
C PRO A 227 1.08 7.43 -11.24
N GLU A 228 1.45 7.68 -12.49
CA GLU A 228 0.51 7.70 -13.61
C GLU A 228 -0.17 6.35 -13.86
N TYR A 229 0.50 5.25 -13.54
CA TYR A 229 -0.07 3.91 -13.61
C TYR A 229 -1.03 3.66 -12.45
N ILE A 230 -0.64 4.05 -11.24
CA ILE A 230 -1.46 3.88 -10.03
C ILE A 230 -2.75 4.71 -10.14
N GLU A 231 -2.66 5.93 -10.65
CA GLU A 231 -3.78 6.87 -10.74
C GLU A 231 -4.69 6.62 -11.94
N ARG A 232 -4.11 6.31 -13.11
CA ARG A 232 -4.83 6.31 -14.40
C ARG A 232 -4.68 5.01 -15.21
N GLY A 233 -3.86 4.06 -14.75
CA GLY A 233 -3.58 2.82 -15.47
C GLY A 233 -2.72 3.01 -16.74
N GLU A 234 -2.02 4.14 -16.86
CA GLU A 234 -1.20 4.47 -18.04
C GLU A 234 0.06 3.60 -18.11
N VAL A 235 0.31 2.99 -19.27
CA VAL A 235 1.50 2.16 -19.53
C VAL A 235 2.29 2.74 -20.70
N SER A 236 3.58 3.00 -20.47
CA SER A 236 4.52 3.49 -21.49
C SER A 236 5.95 3.05 -21.15
N GLU A 237 6.93 3.36 -22.00
CA GLU A 237 8.36 3.17 -21.70
C GLU A 237 8.77 3.86 -20.38
N LYS A 238 8.08 4.94 -20.00
CA LYS A 238 8.34 5.69 -18.77
C LYS A 238 8.05 4.89 -17.50
N PHE A 239 7.25 3.82 -17.59
CA PHE A 239 7.03 2.91 -16.48
C PHE A 239 8.36 2.28 -16.03
N ASP A 240 9.08 1.67 -16.96
CA ASP A 240 10.36 1.02 -16.67
C ASP A 240 11.42 2.04 -16.21
N ILE A 241 11.38 3.27 -16.73
CA ILE A 241 12.28 4.35 -16.29
C ILE A 241 12.03 4.71 -14.83
N PHE A 242 10.77 4.79 -14.39
CA PHE A 242 10.48 5.04 -12.99
C PHE A 242 11.02 3.91 -12.10
N SER A 243 10.71 2.66 -12.46
CA SER A 243 11.20 1.49 -11.72
C SER A 243 12.73 1.43 -11.69
N LEU A 244 13.40 1.81 -12.79
CA LEU A 244 14.86 1.95 -12.87
C LEU A 244 15.37 3.01 -11.87
N GLY A 245 14.71 4.16 -11.80
CA GLY A 245 15.05 5.22 -10.85
C GLY A 245 15.01 4.74 -9.40
N VAL A 246 13.96 4.01 -9.02
CA VAL A 246 13.85 3.40 -7.68
C VAL A 246 15.00 2.40 -7.42
N VAL A 247 15.30 1.52 -8.39
CA VAL A 247 16.44 0.58 -8.29
C VAL A 247 17.77 1.31 -8.12
N MET A 248 18.00 2.38 -8.89
CA MET A 248 19.22 3.18 -8.80
C MET A 248 19.32 3.90 -7.44
N ILE A 249 18.21 4.40 -6.90
CA ILE A 249 18.16 4.98 -5.54
C ILE A 249 18.58 3.93 -4.50
N HIS A 250 18.06 2.71 -4.58
CA HIS A 250 18.48 1.62 -3.68
C HIS A 250 19.96 1.25 -3.84
N LEU A 251 20.50 1.31 -5.05
CA LEU A 251 21.93 1.07 -5.28
C LEU A 251 22.80 2.18 -4.68
N VAL A 252 22.43 3.46 -4.81
CA VAL A 252 23.24 4.55 -4.26
C VAL A 252 23.05 4.76 -2.75
N SER A 253 21.94 4.31 -2.17
CA SER A 253 21.55 4.67 -0.79
C SER A 253 20.95 3.51 0.03
N GLY A 254 20.97 2.27 -0.45
CA GLY A 254 20.46 1.12 0.30
C GLY A 254 18.93 1.02 0.34
N ARG A 255 18.42 0.02 1.08
CA ARG A 255 17.01 -0.42 1.03
C ARG A 255 15.98 0.66 1.43
N GLY A 256 16.31 1.52 2.39
CA GLY A 256 15.47 2.65 2.81
C GLY A 256 15.70 3.94 2.02
N GLY A 257 16.40 3.84 0.89
CA GLY A 257 16.86 4.98 0.11
C GLY A 257 15.73 5.80 -0.51
N PHE A 258 14.74 5.09 -1.06
CA PHE A 258 13.62 5.72 -1.76
C PHE A 258 12.67 6.41 -0.77
N GLU A 259 12.46 5.81 0.39
CA GLU A 259 11.68 6.36 1.50
C GLU A 259 12.38 7.60 2.10
N ARG A 260 13.71 7.54 2.26
CA ARG A 260 14.51 8.71 2.67
C ARG A 260 14.37 9.85 1.67
N TYR A 261 14.49 9.57 0.38
CA TYR A 261 14.29 10.57 -0.67
C TYR A 261 12.88 11.19 -0.63
N ALA A 262 11.84 10.37 -0.47
CA ALA A 262 10.45 10.85 -0.36
C ALA A 262 10.23 11.81 0.83
N CYS A 263 11.12 11.78 1.84
CA CYS A 263 11.05 12.58 3.05
C CYS A 263 11.94 13.82 3.06
N MET A 264 12.65 14.19 1.97
CA MET A 264 13.54 15.36 1.95
C MET A 264 13.66 16.01 0.56
N HIS A 265 14.26 17.20 0.48
CA HIS A 265 14.49 17.86 -0.80
C HIS A 265 15.57 17.13 -1.62
N SER A 266 15.44 17.15 -2.95
CA SER A 266 16.37 16.45 -3.87
C SER A 266 17.84 16.80 -3.62
N GLU A 267 18.17 18.08 -3.43
CA GLU A 267 19.55 18.51 -3.15
C GLU A 267 20.04 18.08 -1.77
N GLU A 268 19.16 18.00 -0.77
CA GLU A 268 19.49 17.49 0.55
C GLU A 268 19.86 16.00 0.48
N PHE A 269 19.03 15.22 -0.22
CA PHE A 269 19.27 13.79 -0.43
C PHE A 269 20.59 13.53 -1.17
N ILE A 270 20.82 14.25 -2.27
CA ILE A 270 22.07 14.16 -3.05
C ILE A 270 23.29 14.44 -2.17
N ASN A 271 23.23 15.51 -1.37
CA ASN A 271 24.34 15.89 -0.49
C ASN A 271 24.57 14.86 0.63
N GLN A 272 23.49 14.29 1.18
CA GLN A 272 23.59 13.25 2.21
C GLN A 272 24.25 11.98 1.66
N VAL A 273 23.75 11.45 0.54
CA VAL A 273 24.30 10.24 -0.12
C VAL A 273 25.77 10.45 -0.49
N LYS A 274 26.09 11.59 -1.14
CA LYS A 274 27.47 11.96 -1.49
C LYS A 274 28.38 12.02 -0.26
N THR A 275 27.89 12.58 0.85
CA THR A 275 28.65 12.70 2.10
C THR A 275 28.92 11.34 2.73
N ASN A 276 27.94 10.45 2.75
CA ASN A 276 28.07 9.09 3.29
C ASN A 276 29.10 8.28 2.51
N TRP A 277 29.00 8.28 1.18
CA TRP A 277 29.99 7.65 0.31
C TRP A 277 31.39 8.26 0.48
N ARG A 278 31.49 9.58 0.60
CA ARG A 278 32.79 10.26 0.85
C ARG A 278 33.43 9.78 2.15
N LYS A 279 32.65 9.59 3.22
CA LYS A 279 33.14 9.05 4.51
C LYS A 279 33.68 7.63 4.31
N ARG A 280 32.92 6.75 3.65
CA ARG A 280 33.36 5.38 3.34
C ARG A 280 34.64 5.35 2.51
N PHE A 281 34.74 6.15 1.45
CA PHE A 281 35.93 6.18 0.60
C PHE A 281 37.19 6.64 1.32
N LYS A 282 37.06 7.56 2.29
CA LYS A 282 38.16 8.00 3.16
C LYS A 282 38.58 6.93 4.16
N GLN A 283 37.61 6.21 4.75
CA GLN A 283 37.86 5.17 5.74
C GLN A 283 38.58 3.94 5.15
N LEU A 284 38.31 3.60 3.89
CA LEU A 284 38.89 2.42 3.25
C LEU A 284 40.41 2.48 3.01
N GLN A 285 41.10 3.59 3.34
CA GLN A 285 42.56 3.86 3.23
C GLN A 285 43.29 3.44 1.94
N ARG A 286 42.55 2.95 0.93
CA ARG A 286 43.03 2.42 -0.35
C ARG A 286 42.83 3.39 -1.52
N ASN A 287 42.20 4.54 -1.28
CA ASN A 287 41.83 5.48 -2.33
C ASN A 287 42.62 6.79 -2.18
N SER A 288 43.35 7.17 -3.24
CA SER A 288 43.97 8.50 -3.32
C SER A 288 42.90 9.60 -3.27
N LEU A 289 43.26 10.80 -2.78
CA LEU A 289 42.35 11.96 -2.73
C LEU A 289 41.71 12.27 -4.10
N ARG A 290 42.43 12.02 -5.20
CA ARG A 290 41.92 12.15 -6.57
C ARG A 290 40.82 11.12 -6.85
N LYS A 291 41.02 9.85 -6.49
CA LYS A 291 40.05 8.77 -6.68
C LYS A 291 38.76 8.99 -5.86
N VAL A 292 38.89 9.50 -4.63
CA VAL A 292 37.73 9.88 -3.80
C VAL A 292 36.89 10.98 -4.46
N LYS A 293 37.52 12.00 -5.04
CA LYS A 293 36.79 13.08 -5.73
C LYS A 293 36.01 12.55 -6.94
N VAL A 294 36.61 11.66 -7.74
CA VAL A 294 35.96 11.04 -8.90
C VAL A 294 34.75 10.22 -8.46
N TYR A 295 34.89 9.33 -7.47
CA TYR A 295 33.76 8.53 -7.00
C TYR A 295 32.65 9.39 -6.37
N CYS A 296 32.97 10.43 -5.60
CA CYS A 296 31.94 11.32 -5.07
C CYS A 296 31.14 12.01 -6.17
N HIS A 297 31.79 12.35 -7.28
CA HIS A 297 31.14 12.95 -8.44
C HIS A 297 30.27 11.95 -9.20
N GLU A 298 30.74 10.71 -9.35
CA GLU A 298 29.93 9.62 -9.93
C GLU A 298 28.70 9.33 -9.07
N VAL A 299 28.86 9.24 -7.74
CA VAL A 299 27.75 9.06 -6.79
C VAL A 299 26.71 10.16 -6.94
N GLU A 300 27.15 11.42 -6.95
CA GLU A 300 26.26 12.57 -7.14
C GLU A 300 25.50 12.49 -8.48
N THR A 301 26.22 12.15 -9.55
CA THR A 301 25.67 12.06 -10.90
C THR A 301 24.63 10.94 -10.98
N CYS A 302 24.96 9.73 -10.53
CA CYS A 302 24.03 8.59 -10.52
C CYS A 302 22.81 8.89 -9.65
N THR A 303 22.98 9.57 -8.51
CA THR A 303 21.87 9.98 -7.65
C THR A 303 20.94 10.94 -8.40
N ARG A 304 21.48 11.98 -9.05
CA ARG A 304 20.68 12.94 -9.82
C ARG A 304 19.94 12.29 -10.99
N ILE A 305 20.58 11.37 -11.71
CA ILE A 305 19.94 10.58 -12.77
C ILE A 305 18.77 9.78 -12.19
N ALA A 306 18.99 9.10 -11.06
CA ALA A 306 17.96 8.30 -10.40
C ALA A 306 16.76 9.15 -9.96
N LEU A 307 17.00 10.36 -9.43
CA LEU A 307 15.94 11.29 -9.06
C LEU A 307 15.14 11.77 -10.28
N ASN A 308 15.82 12.12 -11.39
CA ASN A 308 15.14 12.48 -12.64
C ASN A 308 14.27 11.34 -13.19
N CYS A 309 14.70 10.09 -12.99
CA CYS A 309 13.94 8.90 -13.40
C CYS A 309 12.64 8.71 -12.59
N VAL A 310 12.57 9.20 -11.35
CA VAL A 310 11.37 9.09 -10.50
C VAL A 310 10.51 10.36 -10.48
N GLU A 311 10.76 11.29 -11.40
CA GLU A 311 9.93 12.50 -11.57
C GLU A 311 8.45 12.13 -11.80
N LYS A 312 7.57 12.85 -11.10
CA LYS A 312 6.12 12.64 -11.16
C LYS A 312 5.55 13.02 -12.54
N ASP A 313 6.11 14.08 -13.12
CA ASP A 313 5.76 14.52 -14.47
C ASP A 313 6.47 13.62 -15.50
N THR A 314 5.69 12.83 -16.23
CA THR A 314 6.18 11.87 -17.22
C THR A 314 6.93 12.54 -18.37
N GLN A 315 6.67 13.82 -18.65
CA GLN A 315 7.38 14.59 -19.67
C GLN A 315 8.77 15.03 -19.23
N LYS A 316 8.98 15.20 -17.91
CA LYS A 316 10.29 15.54 -17.34
C LYS A 316 11.16 14.31 -17.11
N ARG A 317 10.55 13.13 -17.02
CA ARG A 317 11.27 11.86 -16.86
C ARG A 317 12.11 11.59 -18.13
N PRO A 318 13.40 11.27 -18.03
CA PRO A 318 14.23 10.97 -19.19
C PRO A 318 13.75 9.70 -19.90
N ASP A 319 14.19 9.50 -21.14
CA ASP A 319 14.15 8.19 -21.78
C ASP A 319 15.44 7.40 -21.48
N ILE A 320 15.48 6.14 -21.91
CA ILE A 320 16.63 5.28 -21.64
C ILE A 320 17.91 5.75 -22.36
N ASP A 321 17.78 6.40 -23.52
CA ASP A 321 18.89 6.99 -24.27
C ASP A 321 19.58 8.09 -23.45
N MET A 322 18.78 9.02 -22.91
CA MET A 322 19.27 10.12 -22.09
C MET A 322 19.91 9.59 -20.80
N VAL A 323 19.32 8.57 -20.16
CA VAL A 323 19.91 7.93 -18.97
C VAL A 323 21.29 7.33 -19.31
N ILE A 324 21.41 6.56 -20.39
CA ILE A 324 22.68 5.96 -20.81
C ILE A 324 23.71 7.01 -21.20
N ASN A 325 23.31 8.05 -21.93
CA ASN A 325 24.22 9.11 -22.36
C ASN A 325 24.78 9.86 -21.14
N ASN A 326 23.93 10.19 -20.17
CA ASN A 326 24.35 10.82 -18.91
C ASN A 326 25.30 9.93 -18.08
N LEU A 327 25.15 8.59 -18.15
CA LEU A 327 26.10 7.66 -17.55
C LEU A 327 27.42 7.56 -18.33
N LYS A 328 27.38 7.57 -19.67
CA LYS A 328 28.54 7.40 -20.58
C LYS A 328 29.43 8.63 -20.69
N ASP A 329 28.86 9.83 -20.72
CA ASP A 329 29.56 11.12 -20.91
C ASP A 329 30.67 11.37 -19.88
N ARG A 330 30.75 10.54 -18.83
CA ARG A 330 31.73 10.70 -17.75
C ARG A 330 32.72 9.55 -17.60
N LYS A 331 32.57 8.43 -18.32
CA LYS A 331 33.66 7.45 -18.47
C LYS A 331 34.88 8.05 -19.18
N THR A 332 34.66 9.00 -20.09
CA THR A 332 35.71 9.80 -20.76
C THR A 332 36.54 10.65 -19.77
N HIS A 333 35.97 11.09 -18.64
CA HIS A 333 36.72 11.78 -17.57
C HIS A 333 37.58 10.82 -16.72
N ARG A 334 37.19 9.54 -16.61
CA ARG A 334 37.98 8.48 -15.94
C ARG A 334 39.28 8.18 -16.70
N PHE A 335 39.25 8.26 -18.04
CA PHE A 335 40.44 8.10 -18.90
C PHE A 335 41.29 9.38 -19.04
N LYS A 336 40.69 10.58 -19.17
CA LYS A 336 41.49 11.82 -19.27
C LYS A 336 42.30 12.15 -18.00
N SER A 337 41.82 11.72 -16.82
CA SER A 337 42.50 11.97 -15.54
C SER A 337 43.64 11.01 -15.21
N THR A 338 43.72 9.85 -15.88
CA THR A 338 44.83 8.87 -15.73
C THR A 338 46.00 9.20 -16.67
N TRP A 339 45.76 9.84 -17.81
CA TRP A 339 46.80 10.23 -18.77
C TRP A 339 47.55 11.51 -18.40
N THR A 340 47.04 12.31 -17.46
CA THR A 340 47.63 13.60 -17.05
C THR A 340 48.58 13.50 -15.85
N SER A 341 48.88 12.29 -15.35
CA SER A 341 49.82 12.10 -14.23
C SER A 341 51.26 11.72 -14.62
N SER A 342 51.59 11.73 -15.90
CA SER A 342 52.97 11.59 -16.38
C SER A 342 53.37 12.90 -17.05
N PHE A 343 54.42 13.54 -16.54
CA PHE A 343 55.11 14.76 -16.99
C PHE A 343 54.96 16.03 -16.13
N ARG A 344 56.15 16.54 -15.72
CA ARG A 344 56.54 17.83 -15.10
C ARG A 344 56.40 17.89 -13.57
N GLN A 345 57.44 17.61 -12.76
CA GLN A 345 58.79 18.20 -12.58
C GLN A 345 58.78 19.57 -11.85
N ASP A 346 59.24 19.50 -10.59
CA ASP A 346 59.89 20.46 -9.67
C ASP A 346 59.47 21.94 -9.54
N GLY A 347 59.31 22.35 -8.27
CA GLY A 347 59.53 23.74 -7.82
C GLY A 347 58.81 24.22 -6.53
N ARG A 348 59.46 24.04 -5.36
CA ARG A 348 59.48 24.86 -4.08
C ARG A 348 58.15 25.37 -3.45
N MET A 349 57.75 24.98 -2.22
CA MET A 349 58.17 25.39 -0.84
C MET A 349 57.87 26.88 -0.51
N TYR A 350 56.93 27.26 0.40
CA TYR A 350 56.99 27.34 1.89
C TYR A 350 55.56 27.50 2.48
N GLY A 351 55.18 26.88 3.62
CA GLY A 351 55.12 27.45 5.00
C GLY A 351 53.69 27.93 5.34
N SER A 352 53.04 27.77 6.50
CA SER A 352 53.40 27.44 7.89
C SER A 352 52.10 27.09 8.68
N TYR A 353 52.25 26.40 9.82
CA TYR A 353 51.19 25.95 10.74
C TYR A 353 51.03 26.86 11.98
N MET A 354 49.77 26.98 12.47
CA MET A 354 49.28 27.11 13.88
C MET A 354 49.33 28.48 14.63
N PRO A 355 48.59 28.71 15.76
CA PRO A 355 47.18 28.36 16.12
C PRO A 355 46.41 29.34 17.08
N TYR A 356 45.14 29.00 17.41
CA TYR A 356 44.26 29.37 18.58
C TYR A 356 44.06 30.84 19.05
N SER A 357 42.80 31.33 19.07
CA SER A 357 42.00 31.55 20.31
C SER A 357 40.68 32.35 20.12
N ASN A 358 39.55 31.68 20.40
CA ASN A 358 38.39 32.02 21.26
C ASN A 358 37.50 33.30 21.12
N ARG A 359 36.19 33.02 21.34
CA ARG A 359 35.03 33.85 21.76
C ARG A 359 34.22 34.61 20.69
N TYR A 360 32.99 34.12 20.44
CA TYR A 360 31.74 34.80 20.82
C TYR A 360 30.63 33.75 20.99
N LEU A 361 30.20 33.53 22.24
CA LEU A 361 29.04 32.76 22.65
C LEU A 361 28.27 33.64 23.63
N ASN A 362 27.05 34.08 23.26
CA ASN A 362 25.84 34.10 24.08
C ASN A 362 24.74 35.02 23.52
N LYS A 363 23.48 34.60 23.79
CA LYS A 363 22.14 35.12 23.47
C LYS A 363 21.57 34.59 22.14
N LEU A 364 20.51 33.77 22.10
CA LEU A 364 19.37 33.60 23.00
C LEU A 364 18.98 32.12 23.18
N MET A 365 19.00 31.66 24.43
CA MET A 365 18.12 30.63 24.98
C MET A 365 17.47 31.27 26.21
N SER A 366 16.19 31.57 26.15
CA SER A 366 15.32 31.70 27.30
C SER A 366 13.87 31.63 26.82
N GLY A 367 13.26 30.47 27.06
CA GLY A 367 11.89 30.18 26.69
C GLY A 367 11.46 28.82 27.24
N SER A 368 11.58 28.69 28.56
CA SER A 368 10.85 27.79 29.46
C SER A 368 10.82 26.28 29.16
N ILE A 369 11.67 25.59 29.91
CA ILE A 369 11.49 24.20 30.33
C ILE A 369 10.17 24.10 31.11
N CYS A 370 9.27 23.20 30.69
CA CYS A 370 8.18 22.69 31.52
C CYS A 370 8.29 21.16 31.60
N THR A 371 8.99 20.75 32.65
CA THR A 371 8.73 19.64 33.58
C THR A 371 8.23 18.28 33.09
N GLU A 372 8.98 17.27 33.51
CA GLU A 372 8.60 15.87 33.70
C GLU A 372 7.11 15.72 34.04
N THR A 373 6.35 15.05 33.18
CA THR A 373 5.05 14.50 33.54
C THR A 373 5.16 12.98 33.57
N LYS A 374 5.01 12.48 34.80
CA LYS A 374 4.94 11.09 35.24
C LYS A 374 4.25 10.16 34.23
N PHE A 375 4.84 8.98 34.07
CA PHE A 375 4.18 7.76 33.64
C PHE A 375 2.75 7.67 34.20
N TYR A 376 1.74 7.87 33.36
CA TYR A 376 0.39 7.41 33.66
C TYR A 376 0.30 5.93 33.32
N ARG A 377 0.33 5.17 34.39
CA ARG A 377 -0.21 3.82 34.56
C ARG A 377 -1.57 3.70 33.84
N ARG A 378 -1.78 2.58 33.13
CA ARG A 378 -3.04 2.06 32.56
C ARG A 378 -4.30 2.80 33.06
N GLU A 379 -4.89 3.62 32.20
CA GLU A 379 -6.32 3.88 32.23
C GLU A 379 -6.90 3.36 30.91
N LYS A 380 -7.84 2.41 31.04
CA LYS A 380 -8.73 2.00 29.95
C LYS A 380 -9.33 3.28 29.36
N LEU A 381 -9.21 3.52 28.06
CA LEU A 381 -10.15 4.44 27.42
C LEU A 381 -11.54 3.83 27.65
N PRO A 382 -12.45 4.51 28.36
CA PRO A 382 -13.80 3.99 28.54
C PRO A 382 -14.45 3.89 27.15
N ASN A 383 -15.35 2.93 26.99
CA ASN A 383 -16.47 3.06 26.06
C ASN A 383 -16.89 4.54 26.08
N VAL A 384 -16.84 5.24 24.94
CA VAL A 384 -17.20 6.67 24.88
C VAL A 384 -18.61 6.79 25.46
N GLY A 385 -18.71 7.24 26.71
CA GLY A 385 -19.98 7.31 27.42
C GLY A 385 -20.95 8.19 26.62
N GLU A 386 -22.24 7.87 26.65
CA GLU A 386 -23.27 8.67 25.95
C GLU A 386 -23.16 10.17 26.28
N GLU A 387 -22.67 10.49 27.48
CA GLU A 387 -22.43 11.84 28.01
C GLU A 387 -21.44 12.67 27.17
N PHE A 388 -20.54 12.03 26.41
CA PHE A 388 -19.54 12.72 25.58
C PHE A 388 -19.99 12.89 24.12
N ILE A 389 -21.17 12.39 23.74
CA ILE A 389 -21.69 12.50 22.37
C ILE A 389 -22.62 13.70 22.27
N ILE A 390 -22.12 14.77 21.65
CA ILE A 390 -22.83 16.03 21.51
C ILE A 390 -23.90 15.93 20.40
N GLY A 391 -25.12 16.36 20.72
CA GLY A 391 -26.15 16.67 19.74
C GLY A 391 -26.94 15.52 19.13
N ARG A 392 -26.77 14.30 19.63
CA ARG A 392 -27.46 13.10 19.10
C ARG A 392 -28.52 12.51 20.03
N LYS A 393 -28.77 13.12 21.19
CA LYS A 393 -29.70 12.61 22.22
C LYS A 393 -31.16 12.62 21.76
N GLU A 394 -31.66 13.73 21.25
CA GLU A 394 -33.05 13.86 20.78
C GLU A 394 -33.31 12.99 19.55
N GLU A 395 -32.35 12.97 18.62
CA GLU A 395 -32.42 12.13 17.43
C GLU A 395 -32.46 10.63 17.79
N LYS A 396 -31.64 10.20 18.77
CA LYS A 396 -31.70 8.83 19.34
C LYS A 396 -33.10 8.52 19.86
N GLN A 397 -33.67 9.40 20.68
CA GLN A 397 -34.98 9.17 21.29
C GLN A 397 -36.09 9.02 20.25
N LYS A 398 -36.07 9.84 19.18
CA LYS A 398 -37.01 9.72 18.06
C LYS A 398 -36.89 8.38 17.35
N ILE A 399 -35.66 7.95 17.06
CA ILE A 399 -35.41 6.66 16.40
C ILE A 399 -35.87 5.49 17.27
N VAL A 400 -35.52 5.49 18.55
CA VAL A 400 -35.93 4.42 19.48
C VAL A 400 -37.46 4.36 19.62
N ALA A 401 -38.14 5.50 19.71
CA ALA A 401 -39.60 5.54 19.75
C ALA A 401 -40.23 4.97 18.47
N SER A 402 -39.68 5.32 17.29
CA SER A 402 -40.14 4.80 16.00
C SER A 402 -39.96 3.28 15.90
N LEU A 403 -38.78 2.76 16.31
CA LEU A 403 -38.51 1.33 16.35
C LEU A 403 -39.51 0.58 17.23
N LEU A 404 -39.79 1.08 18.43
CA LEU A 404 -40.74 0.47 19.37
C LEU A 404 -42.19 0.49 18.85
N GLN A 405 -42.58 1.53 18.12
CA GLN A 405 -43.93 1.63 17.52
C GLN A 405 -44.11 0.71 16.30
N SER A 406 -43.02 0.44 15.56
CA SER A 406 -43.04 -0.33 14.32
C SER A 406 -42.98 -1.86 14.48
N MET A 407 -43.09 -2.37 15.71
CA MET A 407 -43.05 -3.80 16.03
C MET A 407 -44.39 -4.49 15.69
N THR A 408 -44.77 -4.47 14.42
CA THR A 408 -46.06 -4.98 13.95
C THR A 408 -45.83 -6.09 12.90
N GLN A 409 -45.94 -7.34 13.37
CA GLN A 409 -46.04 -8.60 12.60
C GLN A 409 -44.85 -9.08 11.75
N HIS A 410 -43.95 -8.22 11.28
CA HIS A 410 -42.77 -8.62 10.46
C HIS A 410 -41.45 -8.09 11.03
N ILE A 411 -40.33 -8.49 10.41
CA ILE A 411 -39.00 -7.95 10.71
C ILE A 411 -38.99 -6.42 10.59
N THR A 412 -38.34 -5.74 11.53
CA THR A 412 -38.17 -4.29 11.47
C THR A 412 -36.78 -3.96 10.97
N ILE A 413 -36.66 -3.49 9.72
CA ILE A 413 -35.39 -2.96 9.17
C ILE A 413 -35.46 -1.44 9.14
N LEU A 414 -34.63 -0.78 9.94
CA LEU A 414 -34.45 0.67 9.96
C LEU A 414 -33.11 1.06 9.31
N PRO A 415 -33.15 1.67 8.12
CA PRO A 415 -31.99 2.27 7.50
C PRO A 415 -31.71 3.66 8.08
N ILE A 416 -30.44 3.94 8.38
CA ILE A 416 -29.91 5.24 8.79
C ILE A 416 -28.93 5.71 7.72
N TYR A 417 -29.22 6.81 7.04
CA TYR A 417 -28.41 7.27 5.90
C TYR A 417 -27.96 8.73 6.00
N GLY A 418 -26.95 9.08 5.22
CA GLY A 418 -26.33 10.41 5.21
C GLY A 418 -24.89 10.38 4.74
N ILE A 419 -24.27 11.56 4.61
CA ILE A 419 -22.89 11.71 4.10
C ILE A 419 -21.83 11.04 4.99
N GLY A 420 -20.63 10.87 4.46
CA GLY A 420 -19.48 10.43 5.25
C GLY A 420 -19.20 11.39 6.42
N GLY A 421 -18.90 10.86 7.61
CA GLY A 421 -18.39 11.65 8.75
C GLY A 421 -19.48 12.15 9.68
N ILE A 422 -20.74 12.05 9.24
CA ILE A 422 -21.87 12.72 9.87
C ILE A 422 -22.28 12.12 11.23
N GLY A 423 -21.93 10.85 11.50
CA GLY A 423 -22.24 10.16 12.75
C GLY A 423 -23.20 8.97 12.68
N LYS A 424 -23.43 8.38 11.49
CA LYS A 424 -24.29 7.19 11.32
C LYS A 424 -23.93 6.00 12.22
N THR A 425 -22.66 5.61 12.21
CA THR A 425 -22.17 4.54 13.09
C THR A 425 -22.28 4.93 14.56
N THR A 426 -22.14 6.22 14.90
CA THR A 426 -22.28 6.71 16.28
C THR A 426 -23.72 6.59 16.78
N ILE A 427 -24.72 6.99 15.98
CA ILE A 427 -26.13 6.82 16.38
C ILE A 427 -26.51 5.33 16.47
N ALA A 428 -26.00 4.49 15.56
CA ALA A 428 -26.22 3.05 15.61
C ALA A 428 -25.62 2.43 16.89
N LYS A 429 -24.42 2.87 17.32
CA LYS A 429 -23.82 2.48 18.61
C LYS A 429 -24.67 2.93 19.80
N LEU A 430 -25.17 4.16 19.78
CA LEU A 430 -26.06 4.68 20.82
C LEU A 430 -27.34 3.83 20.97
N ILE A 431 -27.94 3.41 19.86
CA ILE A 431 -29.13 2.55 19.88
C ILE A 431 -28.76 1.13 20.32
N TYR A 432 -27.64 0.60 19.84
CA TYR A 432 -27.15 -0.75 20.17
C TYR A 432 -26.94 -0.96 21.67
N TYR A 433 -26.50 0.07 22.40
CA TYR A 433 -26.30 0.03 23.84
C TYR A 433 -27.48 0.60 24.65
N ASP A 434 -28.57 1.01 24.00
CA ASP A 434 -29.71 1.61 24.68
C ASP A 434 -30.41 0.59 25.60
N THR A 435 -30.85 1.07 26.76
CA THR A 435 -31.46 0.25 27.80
C THR A 435 -32.76 -0.42 27.37
N ASN A 436 -33.48 0.16 26.40
CA ASN A 436 -34.71 -0.43 25.84
C ASN A 436 -34.45 -1.79 25.17
N PHE A 437 -33.21 -2.05 24.73
CA PHE A 437 -32.82 -3.29 24.05
C PHE A 437 -31.94 -4.19 24.93
N ASN A 438 -31.98 -4.06 26.26
CA ASN A 438 -31.20 -4.92 27.18
C ASN A 438 -31.59 -6.39 27.14
N SER A 439 -32.84 -6.69 26.78
CA SER A 439 -33.33 -8.08 26.64
C SER A 439 -33.03 -8.70 25.27
N TYR A 440 -32.41 -7.96 24.36
CA TYR A 440 -32.11 -8.42 23.01
C TYR A 440 -30.70 -9.04 22.96
N SER A 441 -30.58 -10.15 22.24
CA SER A 441 -29.27 -10.62 21.76
C SER A 441 -28.77 -9.64 20.71
N ARG A 442 -27.52 -9.19 20.81
CA ARG A 442 -27.01 -8.09 19.99
C ARG A 442 -25.92 -8.59 19.05
N VAL A 443 -26.00 -8.16 17.79
CA VAL A 443 -25.08 -8.54 16.72
C VAL A 443 -24.62 -7.29 15.98
N TRP A 444 -23.32 -7.16 15.75
CA TRP A 444 -22.75 -6.07 14.95
C TRP A 444 -21.95 -6.63 13.78
N VAL A 445 -22.40 -6.34 12.55
CA VAL A 445 -21.77 -6.80 11.31
C VAL A 445 -21.29 -5.61 10.52
N TYR A 446 -19.99 -5.55 10.24
CA TYR A 446 -19.47 -4.65 9.21
C TYR A 446 -19.72 -5.25 7.82
N VAL A 447 -20.40 -4.51 6.95
CA VAL A 447 -20.66 -4.94 5.57
C VAL A 447 -19.56 -4.40 4.66
N SER A 448 -18.87 -5.31 3.96
CA SER A 448 -17.81 -4.94 3.03
C SER A 448 -18.39 -4.29 1.76
N PRO A 449 -17.68 -3.34 1.11
CA PRO A 449 -18.07 -2.84 -0.20
C PRO A 449 -18.24 -3.94 -1.26
N LYS A 450 -17.46 -5.03 -1.16
CA LYS A 450 -17.73 -6.26 -1.91
C LYS A 450 -18.77 -7.05 -1.12
N PHE A 451 -20.04 -6.90 -1.49
CA PHE A 451 -21.14 -7.56 -0.81
C PHE A 451 -21.02 -9.08 -0.91
N ASP A 452 -21.11 -9.75 0.24
CA ASP A 452 -21.07 -11.21 0.36
C ASP A 452 -22.09 -11.63 1.42
N LEU A 453 -23.24 -12.10 0.93
CA LEU A 453 -24.36 -12.52 1.77
C LEU A 453 -23.97 -13.67 2.72
N LYS A 454 -23.13 -14.61 2.27
CA LYS A 454 -22.69 -15.74 3.10
C LYS A 454 -21.82 -15.25 4.25
N LYS A 455 -20.94 -14.30 3.99
CA LYS A 455 -20.09 -13.70 5.03
C LYS A 455 -20.92 -12.96 6.07
N VAL A 456 -21.94 -12.21 5.63
CA VAL A 456 -22.89 -11.55 6.55
C VAL A 456 -23.58 -12.60 7.42
N GLY A 457 -24.18 -13.64 6.83
CA GLY A 457 -24.86 -14.70 7.56
C GLY A 457 -23.97 -15.43 8.57
N ASN A 458 -22.77 -15.85 8.15
CA ASN A 458 -21.80 -16.49 9.05
C ASN A 458 -21.35 -15.58 10.20
N THR A 459 -21.22 -14.28 9.96
CA THR A 459 -20.87 -13.33 11.02
C THR A 459 -21.99 -13.24 12.06
N VAL A 460 -23.25 -13.18 11.62
CA VAL A 460 -24.41 -13.21 12.53
C VAL A 460 -24.45 -14.51 13.35
N ILE A 461 -24.25 -15.67 12.70
CA ILE A 461 -24.22 -16.97 13.38
C ILE A 461 -23.11 -17.00 14.44
N SER A 462 -21.89 -16.56 14.10
CA SER A 462 -20.73 -16.60 15.00
C SER A 462 -20.89 -15.75 16.26
N GLN A 463 -21.74 -14.72 16.22
CA GLN A 463 -22.01 -13.85 17.38
C GLN A 463 -23.19 -14.33 18.22
N LEU A 464 -24.12 -15.10 17.63
CA LEU A 464 -25.28 -15.67 18.32
C LEU A 464 -25.04 -17.10 18.83
N SER A 465 -24.01 -17.79 18.33
CA SER A 465 -23.68 -19.18 18.68
C SER A 465 -22.33 -19.28 19.38
N SER A 466 -22.19 -20.31 20.21
CA SER A 466 -20.97 -20.63 20.96
C SER A 466 -19.93 -21.45 20.15
N GLU A 467 -20.30 -21.93 18.96
CA GLU A 467 -19.48 -22.84 18.14
C GLU A 467 -18.91 -22.09 16.92
N GLU A 468 -17.58 -22.07 16.77
CA GLU A 468 -16.90 -21.50 15.60
C GLU A 468 -16.88 -22.52 14.46
N SER A 469 -17.84 -22.41 13.54
CA SER A 469 -17.78 -23.13 12.26
C SER A 469 -18.11 -22.19 11.09
N GLN A 470 -17.26 -22.20 10.06
CA GLN A 470 -17.54 -21.49 8.80
C GLN A 470 -18.40 -22.40 7.92
N ILE A 471 -19.65 -21.98 7.69
CA ILE A 471 -20.59 -22.72 6.86
C ILE A 471 -20.48 -22.18 5.42
N ASN A 472 -20.14 -23.05 4.46
CA ASN A 472 -19.93 -22.64 3.05
C ASN A 472 -21.20 -22.72 2.19
N GLU A 473 -22.18 -23.54 2.59
CA GLU A 473 -23.43 -23.75 1.87
C GLU A 473 -24.54 -22.80 2.34
N THR A 474 -25.15 -22.07 1.40
CA THR A 474 -26.20 -21.07 1.69
C THR A 474 -27.40 -21.68 2.41
N GLN A 475 -27.79 -22.90 2.05
CA GLN A 475 -28.92 -23.61 2.67
C GLN A 475 -28.65 -23.93 4.15
N MET A 476 -27.40 -24.28 4.49
CA MET A 476 -27.01 -24.54 5.87
C MET A 476 -26.96 -23.24 6.69
N ILE A 477 -26.47 -22.14 6.12
CA ILE A 477 -26.51 -20.81 6.77
C ILE A 477 -27.95 -20.42 7.08
N HIS A 478 -28.85 -20.57 6.10
CA HIS A 478 -30.27 -20.28 6.22
C HIS A 478 -30.94 -21.13 7.32
N SER A 479 -30.67 -22.45 7.34
CA SER A 479 -31.18 -23.36 8.37
C SER A 479 -30.66 -23.02 9.78
N CYS A 480 -29.40 -22.61 9.89
CA CYS A 480 -28.80 -22.21 11.17
C CYS A 480 -29.39 -20.90 11.69
N LEU A 481 -29.49 -19.87 10.84
CA LEU A 481 -30.11 -18.59 11.20
C LEU A 481 -31.58 -18.76 11.55
N MET A 482 -32.33 -19.59 10.82
CA MET A 482 -33.69 -19.99 11.18
C MET A 482 -33.78 -20.46 12.65
N LYS A 483 -32.91 -21.39 13.05
CA LYS A 483 -32.89 -21.91 14.42
C LYS A 483 -32.46 -20.88 15.46
N LEU A 484 -31.55 -19.96 15.09
CA LEU A 484 -31.00 -18.96 16.01
C LEU A 484 -31.93 -17.75 16.21
N LEU A 485 -32.64 -17.33 15.17
CA LEU A 485 -33.50 -16.14 15.18
C LEU A 485 -34.94 -16.47 15.59
N SER A 486 -35.45 -17.67 15.28
CA SER A 486 -36.84 -18.04 15.58
C SER A 486 -37.15 -17.94 17.08
N GLY A 487 -38.18 -17.15 17.41
CA GLY A 487 -38.67 -16.95 18.77
C GLY A 487 -37.77 -16.09 19.69
N LYS A 488 -36.68 -15.50 19.17
CA LYS A 488 -35.74 -14.70 19.98
C LYS A 488 -35.82 -13.20 19.68
N LYS A 489 -35.50 -12.39 20.68
CA LYS A 489 -35.28 -10.95 20.55
C LYS A 489 -33.86 -10.70 20.10
N VAL A 490 -33.68 -10.23 18.86
CA VAL A 490 -32.34 -10.02 18.26
C VAL A 490 -32.25 -8.63 17.65
N LEU A 491 -31.21 -7.89 18.01
CA LEU A 491 -30.86 -6.59 17.45
C LEU A 491 -29.60 -6.74 16.62
N ILE A 492 -29.71 -6.56 15.30
CA ILE A 492 -28.62 -6.71 14.34
C ILE A 492 -28.28 -5.33 13.79
N VAL A 493 -27.00 -4.96 13.79
CA VAL A 493 -26.50 -3.76 13.11
C VAL A 493 -25.71 -4.20 11.87
N LEU A 494 -26.14 -3.77 10.69
CA LEU A 494 -25.42 -3.90 9.43
C LEU A 494 -24.78 -2.55 9.10
N ASP A 495 -23.52 -2.38 9.48
CA ASP A 495 -22.81 -1.11 9.38
C ASP A 495 -22.07 -0.95 8.05
N ASP A 496 -22.39 0.14 7.33
CA ASP A 496 -21.82 0.58 6.05
C ASP A 496 -22.21 -0.31 4.84
N LEU A 497 -23.51 -0.49 4.62
CA LEU A 497 -24.06 -1.24 3.47
C LEU A 497 -23.92 -0.44 2.15
N TRP A 498 -23.28 -1.06 1.16
CA TRP A 498 -23.03 -0.49 -0.18
C TRP A 498 -23.87 -1.13 -1.30
N GLU A 499 -24.39 -2.34 -1.09
CA GLU A 499 -25.16 -3.09 -2.09
C GLU A 499 -26.44 -2.36 -2.48
N ASP A 500 -26.66 -2.17 -3.77
CA ASP A 500 -27.83 -1.49 -4.34
C ASP A 500 -28.72 -2.40 -5.20
N SER A 501 -28.27 -3.63 -5.49
CA SER A 501 -29.06 -4.63 -6.18
C SER A 501 -30.27 -5.06 -5.35
N LEU A 502 -31.47 -4.75 -5.86
CA LEU A 502 -32.73 -5.20 -5.27
C LEU A 502 -32.75 -6.71 -5.04
N PHE A 503 -32.17 -7.50 -5.95
CA PHE A 503 -32.10 -8.96 -5.81
C PHE A 503 -31.27 -9.38 -4.58
N GLN A 504 -30.09 -8.79 -4.39
CA GLN A 504 -29.22 -9.09 -3.25
C GLN A 504 -29.81 -8.58 -1.93
N LEU A 505 -30.42 -7.39 -1.95
CA LEU A 505 -31.10 -6.82 -0.78
C LEU A 505 -32.32 -7.65 -0.37
N ASN A 506 -33.08 -8.18 -1.33
CA ASN A 506 -34.20 -9.10 -1.04
C ASN A 506 -33.68 -10.41 -0.46
N ASN A 507 -32.60 -10.99 -1.02
CA ASN A 507 -31.99 -12.19 -0.43
C ASN A 507 -31.49 -11.95 1.00
N LEU A 508 -30.97 -10.74 1.30
CA LEU A 508 -30.60 -10.34 2.65
C LEU A 508 -31.81 -10.25 3.58
N LYS A 509 -32.91 -9.65 3.12
CA LYS A 509 -34.18 -9.60 3.87
C LYS A 509 -34.69 -11.00 4.16
N ASP A 510 -34.76 -11.85 3.14
CA ASP A 510 -35.23 -13.23 3.25
C ASP A 510 -34.34 -14.04 4.21
N MET A 511 -33.01 -13.86 4.13
CA MET A 511 -32.06 -14.53 5.02
C MET A 511 -32.24 -14.13 6.50
N LEU A 512 -32.79 -12.96 6.79
CA LEU A 512 -33.01 -12.46 8.15
C LEU A 512 -34.47 -12.60 8.62
N SER A 513 -35.40 -12.89 7.70
CA SER A 513 -36.85 -12.91 7.95
C SER A 513 -37.37 -14.35 8.07
N TYR A 514 -37.66 -14.80 9.29
CA TYR A 514 -38.09 -16.17 9.58
C TYR A 514 -39.22 -16.29 10.60
N GLY A 515 -40.31 -16.99 10.25
CA GLY A 515 -41.45 -17.22 11.14
C GLY A 515 -42.02 -15.92 11.72
N ASP A 516 -42.40 -15.92 13.00
CA ASP A 516 -42.84 -14.73 13.75
C ASP A 516 -41.65 -13.81 14.10
N SER A 517 -40.98 -13.26 13.07
CA SER A 517 -39.81 -12.36 13.17
C SER A 517 -40.10 -10.97 13.73
N ILE A 518 -41.22 -10.80 14.44
CA ILE A 518 -41.64 -9.54 15.10
C ILE A 518 -40.55 -9.02 16.05
N ASN A 519 -39.72 -9.92 16.58
CA ASN A 519 -38.71 -9.63 17.58
C ASN A 519 -37.30 -9.40 17.02
N VAL A 520 -37.14 -9.38 15.69
CA VAL A 520 -35.85 -9.10 15.03
C VAL A 520 -35.83 -7.66 14.52
N ILE A 521 -34.89 -6.88 15.03
CA ILE A 521 -34.64 -5.50 14.61
C ILE A 521 -33.31 -5.43 13.88
N VAL A 522 -33.30 -4.85 12.69
CA VAL A 522 -32.09 -4.65 11.90
C VAL A 522 -31.88 -3.15 11.69
N ILE A 523 -30.77 -2.63 12.20
CA ILE A 523 -30.33 -1.26 11.93
C ILE A 523 -29.30 -1.32 10.80
N VAL A 524 -29.56 -0.63 9.70
CA VAL A 524 -28.64 -0.56 8.57
C VAL A 524 -28.04 0.84 8.51
N THR A 525 -26.72 0.99 8.41
CA THR A 525 -26.11 2.30 8.10
C THR A 525 -25.63 2.32 6.65
N THR A 526 -25.95 3.38 5.89
CA THR A 526 -25.50 3.52 4.49
C THR A 526 -25.24 4.97 4.10
N ARG A 527 -24.47 5.21 3.05
CA ARG A 527 -24.30 6.55 2.45
C ARG A 527 -25.36 6.85 1.40
N SER A 528 -26.02 5.83 0.87
CA SER A 528 -26.94 5.96 -0.26
C SER A 528 -28.38 6.02 0.23
N LYS A 529 -29.08 7.11 -0.12
CA LYS A 529 -30.53 7.22 0.07
C LYS A 529 -31.27 6.09 -0.65
N HIS A 530 -30.82 5.75 -1.87
CA HIS A 530 -31.45 4.70 -2.67
C HIS A 530 -31.35 3.31 -2.02
N VAL A 531 -30.16 2.96 -1.49
CA VAL A 531 -29.98 1.70 -0.74
C VAL A 531 -30.85 1.70 0.51
N ALA A 532 -30.94 2.83 1.20
CA ALA A 532 -31.78 2.99 2.38
C ALA A 532 -33.26 2.72 2.06
N GLU A 533 -33.79 3.32 0.99
CA GLU A 533 -35.17 3.10 0.54
C GLU A 533 -35.41 1.63 0.15
N ASN A 534 -34.48 1.01 -0.60
CA ASN A 534 -34.62 -0.36 -1.08
C ASN A 534 -34.51 -1.42 0.03
N VAL A 535 -33.70 -1.18 1.06
CA VAL A 535 -33.51 -2.13 2.17
C VAL A 535 -34.57 -1.95 3.28
N SER A 536 -35.27 -0.81 3.30
CA SER A 536 -36.33 -0.56 4.27
C SER A 536 -37.48 -1.56 4.16
N THR A 537 -38.23 -1.67 5.26
CA THR A 537 -39.44 -2.52 5.37
C THR A 537 -40.62 -1.69 5.86
N ASN A 538 -40.88 -1.70 7.16
CA ASN A 538 -42.07 -1.09 7.77
C ASN A 538 -41.77 0.25 8.46
N VAL A 539 -40.54 0.75 8.32
CA VAL A 539 -40.09 2.02 8.92
C VAL A 539 -39.52 2.91 7.82
N GLU A 540 -39.74 4.21 7.94
CA GLU A 540 -39.14 5.17 7.02
C GLU A 540 -37.61 5.25 7.26
N PRO A 541 -36.78 5.25 6.19
CA PRO A 541 -35.34 5.49 6.33
C PRO A 541 -35.04 6.81 7.04
N HIS A 542 -34.24 6.75 8.10
CA HIS A 542 -33.87 7.94 8.88
C HIS A 542 -32.64 8.62 8.26
N LYS A 543 -32.84 9.85 7.76
CA LYS A 543 -31.72 10.70 7.34
C LYS A 543 -31.10 11.35 8.57
N ILE A 544 -29.78 11.20 8.76
CA ILE A 544 -29.08 11.97 9.77
C ILE A 544 -28.94 13.41 9.33
N GLU A 545 -29.37 14.31 10.22
CA GLU A 545 -29.19 15.74 10.02
C GLU A 545 -27.77 16.22 10.41
N PRO A 546 -27.23 17.22 9.70
CA PRO A 546 -25.98 17.87 10.09
C PRO A 546 -26.06 18.47 11.50
N LEU A 547 -24.94 18.46 12.21
CA LEU A 547 -24.83 19.19 13.47
C LEU A 547 -24.90 20.69 13.21
N THR A 548 -25.40 21.46 14.18
CA THR A 548 -25.29 22.92 14.12
C THR A 548 -23.84 23.36 14.29
N ASP A 549 -23.52 24.56 13.82
CA ASP A 549 -22.16 25.12 13.96
C ASP A 549 -21.74 25.23 15.43
N SER A 550 -22.68 25.60 16.32
CA SER A 550 -22.45 25.62 17.76
C SER A 550 -22.09 24.25 18.31
N MET A 551 -22.73 23.18 17.85
CA MET A 551 -22.41 21.82 18.28
C MET A 551 -21.05 21.36 17.74
N CYS A 552 -20.71 21.71 16.50
CA CYS A 552 -19.37 21.48 15.97
C CYS A 552 -18.31 22.21 16.81
N TRP A 553 -18.61 23.45 17.21
CA TRP A 553 -17.75 24.22 18.10
C TRP A 553 -17.61 23.57 19.48
N ASP A 554 -18.69 23.05 20.06
CA ASP A 554 -18.62 22.33 21.34
C ASP A 554 -17.75 21.07 21.26
N ILE A 555 -17.85 20.31 20.16
CA ILE A 555 -16.97 19.16 19.88
C ILE A 555 -15.50 19.63 19.80
N MET A 556 -15.25 20.72 19.07
CA MET A 556 -13.90 21.26 18.92
C MET A 556 -13.33 21.75 20.26
N LYS A 557 -14.12 22.39 21.11
CA LYS A 557 -13.69 22.82 22.45
C LYS A 557 -13.27 21.63 23.31
N GLN A 558 -14.08 20.57 23.31
CA GLN A 558 -13.78 19.33 24.04
C GLN A 558 -12.47 18.69 23.56
N ARG A 559 -12.23 18.67 22.24
CA ARG A 559 -11.06 18.01 21.64
C ARG A 559 -9.77 18.84 21.69
N SER A 560 -9.88 20.16 21.63
CA SER A 560 -8.75 21.09 21.69
C SER A 560 -8.30 21.41 23.13
N ASN A 561 -9.01 20.91 24.14
CA ASN A 561 -8.84 21.30 25.54
C ASN A 561 -8.97 22.83 25.73
N PHE A 562 -9.95 23.42 25.06
CA PHE A 562 -10.12 24.87 24.93
C PHE A 562 -10.21 25.59 26.29
N GLU A 563 -10.85 24.98 27.28
CA GLU A 563 -11.02 25.61 28.60
C GLU A 563 -9.70 25.86 29.33
N ALA A 564 -8.62 25.14 28.96
CA ALA A 564 -7.29 25.34 29.51
C ALA A 564 -6.46 26.39 28.74
N LYS A 565 -6.96 26.92 27.61
CA LYS A 565 -6.23 27.87 26.77
C LYS A 565 -6.25 29.29 27.32
N ASN A 566 -5.21 30.04 27.01
CA ASN A 566 -5.12 31.48 27.25
C ASN A 566 -5.90 32.25 26.17
N HIS A 567 -6.30 33.51 26.44
CA HIS A 567 -6.97 34.39 25.46
C HIS A 567 -8.24 33.81 24.81
N LYS A 568 -9.05 33.08 25.59
CA LYS A 568 -10.23 32.33 25.12
C LYS A 568 -11.22 33.17 24.30
N GLU A 569 -11.41 34.44 24.65
CA GLU A 569 -12.39 35.30 23.96
C GLU A 569 -12.08 35.48 22.47
N HIS A 570 -10.80 35.71 22.13
CA HIS A 570 -10.38 35.87 20.74
C HIS A 570 -10.35 34.52 20.00
N LEU A 571 -9.86 33.47 20.67
CA LEU A 571 -9.85 32.12 20.09
C LEU A 571 -11.27 31.56 19.89
N ALA A 572 -12.25 31.94 20.70
CA ALA A 572 -13.64 31.51 20.56
C ALA A 572 -14.26 32.00 19.25
N HIS A 573 -13.99 33.26 18.88
CA HIS A 573 -14.48 33.83 17.62
C HIS A 573 -13.90 33.08 16.42
N ILE A 574 -12.58 32.92 16.38
CA ILE A 574 -11.88 32.20 15.28
C ILE A 574 -12.32 30.73 15.25
N GLY A 575 -12.44 30.11 16.43
CA GLY A 575 -12.90 28.73 16.59
C GLY A 575 -14.30 28.49 16.04
N MET A 576 -15.22 29.42 16.28
CA MET A 576 -16.56 29.37 15.69
C MET A 576 -16.52 29.49 14.17
N GLU A 577 -15.70 30.38 13.61
CA GLU A 577 -15.53 30.49 12.15
C GLU A 577 -14.97 29.19 11.53
N ILE A 578 -14.05 28.50 12.22
CA ILE A 578 -13.57 27.17 11.79
C ILE A 578 -14.68 26.11 11.93
N ALA A 579 -15.50 26.18 12.99
CA ALA A 579 -16.61 25.26 13.19
C ALA A 579 -17.68 25.36 12.08
N VAL A 580 -17.98 26.57 11.60
CA VAL A 580 -18.84 26.80 10.43
C VAL A 580 -18.31 26.07 9.20
N LYS A 581 -16.99 26.07 8.99
CA LYS A 581 -16.35 25.35 7.88
C LYS A 581 -16.45 23.83 7.98
N CYS A 582 -16.82 23.27 9.14
CA CYS A 582 -17.05 21.83 9.28
C CYS A 582 -18.34 21.37 8.60
N GLY A 583 -19.26 22.28 8.25
CA GLY A 583 -20.51 21.95 7.55
C GLY A 583 -21.41 20.97 8.31
N GLY A 584 -21.38 21.02 9.64
CA GLY A 584 -22.15 20.10 10.50
C GLY A 584 -21.61 18.66 10.57
N VAL A 585 -20.42 18.39 10.04
CA VAL A 585 -19.83 17.04 10.02
C VAL A 585 -19.01 16.80 11.30
N ALA A 586 -19.52 15.91 12.15
CA ALA A 586 -18.93 15.59 13.45
C ALA A 586 -17.44 15.17 13.37
N LEU A 587 -17.08 14.38 12.35
CA LEU A 587 -15.69 13.96 12.15
C LEU A 587 -14.75 15.14 11.87
N ALA A 588 -15.16 16.08 11.02
CA ALA A 588 -14.36 17.27 10.69
C ALA A 588 -14.09 18.09 11.97
N ALA A 589 -15.13 18.31 12.77
CA ALA A 589 -15.01 18.99 14.06
C ALA A 589 -14.09 18.25 15.03
N GLN A 590 -14.15 16.92 15.10
CA GLN A 590 -13.24 16.13 15.96
C GLN A 590 -11.78 16.24 15.53
N SER A 591 -11.52 16.08 14.22
CA SER A 591 -10.16 16.11 13.65
C SER A 591 -9.52 17.49 13.84
N LEU A 592 -10.23 18.56 13.48
CA LEU A 592 -9.74 19.94 13.64
C LEU A 592 -9.60 20.29 15.12
N GLY A 593 -10.56 19.93 15.96
CA GLY A 593 -10.46 20.16 17.40
C GLY A 593 -9.20 19.53 18.01
N PHE A 594 -8.88 18.29 17.64
CA PHE A 594 -7.64 17.66 18.11
C PHE A 594 -6.39 18.31 17.50
N MET A 595 -6.41 18.66 16.22
CA MET A 595 -5.30 19.36 15.55
C MET A 595 -4.99 20.73 16.19
N LEU A 596 -6.01 21.45 16.66
CA LEU A 596 -5.87 22.75 17.33
C LEU A 596 -5.39 22.63 18.79
N LYS A 597 -5.39 21.42 19.37
CA LYS A 597 -4.99 21.18 20.76
C LYS A 597 -3.61 21.77 21.12
N PRO A 598 -2.53 21.55 20.35
CA PRO A 598 -1.21 22.11 20.66
C PRO A 598 -1.06 23.62 20.35
N MET A 599 -2.02 24.26 19.67
CA MET A 599 -1.88 25.65 19.19
C MET A 599 -2.37 26.64 20.26
N GLU A 600 -1.48 27.48 20.75
CA GLU A 600 -1.76 28.42 21.86
C GLU A 600 -1.93 29.87 21.39
N LEU A 601 -1.46 30.21 20.18
CA LEU A 601 -1.50 31.57 19.64
C LEU A 601 -2.67 31.77 18.67
N CYS A 602 -3.22 32.98 18.65
CA CYS A 602 -4.31 33.35 17.72
C CYS A 602 -3.90 33.19 16.25
N ASP A 603 -2.66 33.55 15.90
CA ASP A 603 -2.16 33.47 14.53
C ASP A 603 -2.18 32.04 13.98
N GLU A 604 -1.92 31.03 14.82
CA GLU A 604 -1.97 29.61 14.43
C GLU A 604 -3.41 29.18 14.07
N TRP A 605 -4.41 29.69 14.78
CA TRP A 605 -5.82 29.42 14.47
C TRP A 605 -6.28 30.18 13.22
N ILE A 606 -5.77 31.41 13.02
CA ILE A 606 -6.00 32.20 11.81
C ILE A 606 -5.42 31.49 10.58
N GLU A 607 -4.23 30.90 10.66
CA GLU A 607 -3.66 30.11 9.56
C GLU A 607 -4.56 28.92 9.16
N VAL A 608 -5.16 28.25 10.15
CA VAL A 608 -6.09 27.15 9.90
C VAL A 608 -7.37 27.69 9.26
N ARG A 609 -7.92 28.78 9.79
CA ARG A 609 -9.13 29.41 9.25
C ARG A 609 -8.92 29.88 7.82
N ASP A 610 -7.84 30.58 7.54
CA ASP A 610 -7.62 31.28 6.26
C ASP A 610 -6.86 30.44 5.23
N SER A 611 -6.66 29.14 5.51
CA SER A 611 -5.96 28.25 4.60
C SER A 611 -6.63 28.11 3.23
N ASP A 612 -5.84 28.21 2.16
CA ASP A 612 -6.27 27.95 0.78
C ASP A 612 -6.84 26.54 0.58
N ILE A 613 -6.54 25.60 1.48
CA ILE A 613 -7.05 24.22 1.42
C ILE A 613 -8.58 24.18 1.43
N TRP A 614 -9.23 25.11 2.13
CA TRP A 614 -10.69 25.21 2.16
C TRP A 614 -11.32 25.44 0.79
N ASN A 615 -10.58 26.07 -0.13
CA ASN A 615 -11.05 26.46 -1.46
C ASN A 615 -10.63 25.46 -2.56
N LYS A 616 -9.87 24.41 -2.21
CA LYS A 616 -9.45 23.39 -3.19
C LYS A 616 -10.62 22.47 -3.54
N SER A 617 -10.84 22.24 -4.83
CA SER A 617 -11.74 21.19 -5.30
C SER A 617 -11.06 19.82 -5.16
N ILE A 618 -11.29 19.15 -4.03
CA ILE A 618 -10.61 17.91 -3.67
C ILE A 618 -11.36 16.69 -4.22
N SER A 619 -12.69 16.75 -4.31
CA SER A 619 -13.50 15.63 -4.81
C SER A 619 -14.53 16.07 -5.84
N LYS A 620 -14.80 15.17 -6.81
CA LYS A 620 -15.93 15.26 -7.75
C LYS A 620 -17.15 14.46 -7.29
N ASP A 621 -17.03 13.71 -6.19
CA ASP A 621 -18.11 12.89 -5.64
C ASP A 621 -19.08 13.75 -4.81
N ALA A 622 -20.34 13.81 -5.25
CA ALA A 622 -21.40 14.57 -4.59
C ALA A 622 -21.68 14.08 -3.15
N ASN A 623 -21.32 12.83 -2.82
CA ASN A 623 -21.54 12.23 -1.49
C ASN A 623 -20.43 12.54 -0.47
N SER A 624 -19.36 13.22 -0.90
CA SER A 624 -18.19 13.54 -0.08
C SER A 624 -17.92 15.05 -0.14
N PRO A 625 -18.56 15.85 0.74
CA PRO A 625 -18.46 17.31 0.64
C PRO A 625 -17.02 17.80 0.76
N ASN A 626 -16.63 18.73 -0.13
CA ASN A 626 -15.26 19.26 -0.19
C ASN A 626 -14.74 19.77 1.17
N HIS A 627 -15.61 20.33 2.01
CA HIS A 627 -15.24 20.83 3.34
C HIS A 627 -14.78 19.72 4.30
N VAL A 628 -15.34 18.51 4.21
CA VAL A 628 -14.89 17.36 5.03
C VAL A 628 -13.48 16.96 4.64
N LEU A 629 -13.24 16.81 3.34
CA LEU A 629 -11.93 16.43 2.82
C LEU A 629 -10.88 17.52 3.07
N ALA A 630 -11.25 18.79 2.95
CA ALA A 630 -10.40 19.92 3.30
C ALA A 630 -9.99 19.88 4.78
N SER A 631 -10.94 19.60 5.69
CA SER A 631 -10.69 19.49 7.14
C SER A 631 -9.71 18.37 7.48
N LEU A 632 -9.90 17.20 6.86
CA LEU A 632 -9.01 16.05 7.06
C LEU A 632 -7.62 16.31 6.44
N MET A 633 -7.57 16.94 5.26
CA MET A 633 -6.32 17.28 4.60
C MET A 633 -5.51 18.32 5.39
N LEU A 634 -6.17 19.33 5.96
CA LEU A 634 -5.55 20.27 6.91
C LEU A 634 -4.96 19.56 8.12
N SER A 635 -5.67 18.56 8.63
CA SER A 635 -5.18 17.74 9.74
C SER A 635 -3.92 16.95 9.33
N CYS A 636 -3.88 16.42 8.10
CA CYS A 636 -2.70 15.75 7.54
C CYS A 636 -1.50 16.69 7.34
N THR A 637 -1.70 17.95 6.92
CA THR A 637 -0.56 18.85 6.65
C THR A 637 0.21 19.23 7.91
N LYS A 638 -0.41 19.12 9.09
CA LYS A 638 0.24 19.38 10.38
C LYS A 638 0.84 18.12 11.02
N MET A 639 0.73 16.94 10.37
CA MET A 639 1.39 15.71 10.84
C MET A 639 2.88 15.69 10.50
N ASP A 640 3.66 15.05 11.37
CA ASP A 640 5.07 14.73 11.06
C ASP A 640 5.16 13.76 9.86
N ARG A 641 6.25 13.83 9.09
CA ARG A 641 6.43 13.04 7.85
C ARG A 641 6.40 11.54 8.11
N CYS A 642 6.98 11.08 9.23
CA CYS A 642 6.95 9.66 9.58
C CYS A 642 5.53 9.20 9.93
N LEU A 643 4.75 10.06 10.61
CA LEU A 643 3.34 9.80 10.89
C LEU A 643 2.50 9.69 9.62
N ILE A 644 2.77 10.53 8.61
CA ILE A 644 2.09 10.45 7.31
C ILE A 644 2.35 9.09 6.65
N LEU A 645 3.60 8.60 6.67
CA LEU A 645 3.93 7.27 6.13
C LEU A 645 3.21 6.15 6.89
N CYS A 646 3.21 6.21 8.23
CA CYS A 646 2.48 5.30 9.08
C CYS A 646 0.97 5.30 8.78
N PHE A 647 0.38 6.47 8.55
CA PHE A 647 -1.03 6.62 8.20
C PHE A 647 -1.35 6.09 6.80
N ILE A 648 -0.54 6.42 5.79
CA ILE A 648 -0.69 5.91 4.42
C ILE A 648 -0.57 4.39 4.40
N TYR A 649 0.35 3.82 5.19
CA TYR A 649 0.49 2.37 5.30
C TYR A 649 -0.80 1.69 5.76
N CYS A 650 -1.58 2.34 6.63
CA CYS A 650 -2.85 1.77 7.06
C CYS A 650 -3.82 1.54 5.87
N ALA A 651 -3.71 2.28 4.78
CA ALA A 651 -4.55 2.07 3.58
C ALA A 651 -4.38 0.69 2.92
N ILE A 652 -3.35 -0.08 3.32
CA ILE A 652 -3.13 -1.46 2.85
C ILE A 652 -4.18 -2.41 3.46
N PHE A 653 -4.71 -2.12 4.64
CA PHE A 653 -5.72 -2.96 5.28
C PHE A 653 -7.07 -2.81 4.57
N PRO A 654 -7.79 -3.92 4.30
CA PRO A 654 -9.13 -3.84 3.74
C PRO A 654 -10.05 -2.97 4.61
N LYS A 655 -10.99 -2.25 3.98
CA LYS A 655 -11.98 -1.46 4.73
C LYS A 655 -12.72 -2.34 5.74
N GLY A 656 -12.81 -1.86 6.98
CA GLY A 656 -13.42 -2.54 8.13
C GLY A 656 -12.66 -3.77 8.65
N HIS A 657 -11.41 -3.97 8.26
CA HIS A 657 -10.53 -4.97 8.85
C HIS A 657 -10.02 -4.53 10.23
N HIS A 658 -10.05 -5.44 11.21
CA HIS A 658 -9.44 -5.23 12.53
C HIS A 658 -7.93 -5.29 12.41
N ILE A 659 -7.26 -4.21 12.80
CA ILE A 659 -5.81 -4.08 12.78
C ILE A 659 -5.28 -4.35 14.18
N VAL A 660 -4.48 -5.39 14.37
CA VAL A 660 -3.83 -5.67 15.65
C VAL A 660 -2.76 -4.60 15.91
N LYS A 661 -2.84 -3.92 17.05
CA LYS A 661 -1.99 -2.78 17.38
C LYS A 661 -0.51 -3.13 17.37
N GLU A 662 -0.13 -4.19 18.07
CA GLU A 662 1.26 -4.61 18.21
C GLU A 662 1.87 -5.00 16.85
N GLU A 663 1.10 -5.66 16.00
CA GLU A 663 1.53 -6.02 14.65
C GLU A 663 1.73 -4.80 13.76
N LEU A 664 0.83 -3.81 13.84
CA LEU A 664 0.96 -2.55 13.10
C LEU A 664 2.25 -1.82 13.49
N ILE A 665 2.56 -1.76 14.79
CA ILE A 665 3.78 -1.15 15.29
C ILE A 665 5.02 -1.89 14.76
N GLN A 666 5.03 -3.22 14.83
CA GLN A 666 6.15 -4.03 14.32
C GLN A 666 6.34 -3.83 12.81
N GLN A 667 5.25 -3.74 12.05
CA GLN A 667 5.29 -3.49 10.61
C GLN A 667 5.89 -2.10 10.31
N TRP A 668 5.44 -1.04 11.01
CA TRP A 668 6.01 0.30 10.84
C TRP A 668 7.51 0.38 11.16
N ILE A 669 7.95 -0.33 12.20
CA ILE A 669 9.38 -0.40 12.56
C ILE A 669 10.16 -1.17 11.49
N SER A 670 9.64 -2.30 11.04
CA SER A 670 10.31 -3.18 10.05
C SER A 670 10.43 -2.52 8.67
N LEU A 671 9.46 -1.69 8.30
CA LEU A 671 9.46 -0.89 7.07
C LEU A 671 10.33 0.36 7.17
N GLY A 672 10.91 0.64 8.34
CA GLY A 672 11.80 1.78 8.54
C GLY A 672 11.07 3.14 8.52
N PHE A 673 9.76 3.17 8.74
CA PHE A 673 9.00 4.43 8.81
C PHE A 673 9.38 5.27 10.04
N ILE A 674 9.97 4.63 11.06
CA ILE A 674 10.30 5.24 12.33
C ILE A 674 11.80 5.42 12.43
N GLN A 675 12.24 6.65 12.68
CA GLN A 675 13.64 6.93 12.97
C GLN A 675 13.89 6.96 14.49
N PRO A 676 14.92 6.24 14.98
CA PRO A 676 15.28 6.29 16.39
C PRO A 676 15.76 7.68 16.77
N THR A 677 15.21 8.23 17.85
CA THR A 677 15.68 9.49 18.43
C THR A 677 16.54 9.21 19.67
N LYS A 678 17.39 10.16 20.09
CA LYS A 678 18.19 10.01 21.32
C LYS A 678 17.33 9.91 22.60
N LEU A 679 16.06 10.30 22.52
CA LEU A 679 15.18 10.49 23.69
C LEU A 679 14.09 9.42 23.79
N HIS A 680 13.68 8.80 22.69
CA HIS A 680 12.58 7.84 22.65
C HIS A 680 12.93 6.62 21.81
N SER A 681 12.56 5.44 22.32
CA SER A 681 12.61 4.18 21.57
C SER A 681 11.59 4.18 20.42
N ASN A 682 11.84 3.36 19.40
CA ASN A 682 10.92 3.20 18.26
C ASN A 682 9.49 2.84 18.72
N MET A 683 9.37 1.99 19.74
CA MET A 683 8.07 1.62 20.31
C MET A 683 7.32 2.82 20.88
N GLN A 684 8.00 3.69 21.64
CA GLN A 684 7.38 4.89 22.21
C GLN A 684 6.94 5.89 21.15
N ILE A 685 7.71 6.01 20.06
CA ILE A 685 7.34 6.86 18.92
C ILE A 685 6.10 6.31 18.21
N CYS A 686 6.06 5.00 17.94
CA CYS A 686 4.88 4.36 17.34
C CYS A 686 3.63 4.51 18.20
N GLU A 687 3.75 4.31 19.52
CA GLU A 687 2.66 4.51 20.48
C GLU A 687 2.12 5.94 20.42
N LYS A 688 3.02 6.93 20.38
CA LYS A 688 2.63 8.34 20.20
C LYS A 688 1.90 8.57 18.88
N TYR A 689 2.37 7.97 17.80
CA TYR A 689 1.73 8.07 16.48
C TYR A 689 0.34 7.45 16.45
N ILE A 690 0.15 6.28 17.07
CA ILE A 690 -1.17 5.66 17.20
C ILE A 690 -2.12 6.60 17.97
N LEU A 691 -1.67 7.15 19.10
CA LEU A 691 -2.47 8.09 19.88
C LEU A 691 -2.83 9.35 19.08
N GLN A 692 -1.94 9.83 18.22
CA GLN A 692 -2.22 10.96 17.33
C GLN A 692 -3.27 10.60 16.25
N LEU A 693 -3.16 9.44 15.61
CA LEU A 693 -4.16 9.00 14.61
C LEU A 693 -5.53 8.73 15.24
N ILE A 694 -5.56 8.20 16.46
CA ILE A 694 -6.81 8.05 17.23
C ILE A 694 -7.37 9.43 17.58
N GLY A 695 -6.52 10.35 18.01
CA GLY A 695 -6.92 11.72 18.35
C GLY A 695 -7.53 12.48 17.19
N LEU A 696 -6.96 12.32 15.99
CA LEU A 696 -7.44 12.88 14.73
C LEU A 696 -8.67 12.15 14.16
N SER A 697 -9.17 11.14 14.87
CA SER A 697 -10.28 10.27 14.46
C SER A 697 -10.03 9.52 13.15
N PHE A 698 -8.76 9.32 12.76
CA PHE A 698 -8.36 8.56 11.58
C PHE A 698 -8.37 7.06 11.82
N ILE A 699 -8.16 6.66 13.07
CA ILE A 699 -8.25 5.28 13.56
C ILE A 699 -9.17 5.27 14.80
N GLN A 700 -9.96 4.21 14.96
CA GLN A 700 -10.80 3.99 16.13
C GLN A 700 -10.31 2.77 16.90
N ASP A 701 -10.27 2.88 18.22
CA ASP A 701 -9.99 1.75 19.11
C ASP A 701 -11.22 0.83 19.20
N THR A 702 -10.99 -0.47 19.11
CA THR A 702 -12.02 -1.53 19.21
C THR A 702 -11.54 -2.65 20.10
N MET A 703 -12.28 -2.94 21.16
CA MET A 703 -12.03 -4.11 21.99
C MET A 703 -12.60 -5.35 21.29
N SER A 704 -11.76 -6.38 21.08
CA SER A 704 -12.25 -7.72 20.74
C SER A 704 -13.09 -8.25 21.92
N PRO A 705 -14.34 -8.69 21.70
CA PRO A 705 -15.17 -9.29 22.76
C PRO A 705 -14.60 -10.60 23.34
N LYS A 706 -13.66 -11.25 22.64
CA LYS A 706 -13.17 -12.59 23.01
C LYS A 706 -11.73 -12.62 23.56
N ASP A 707 -10.84 -11.71 23.17
CA ASP A 707 -9.39 -11.94 23.38
C ASP A 707 -8.64 -10.86 24.17
N GLY A 708 -9.27 -9.74 24.56
CA GLY A 708 -8.58 -8.68 25.31
C GLY A 708 -7.41 -8.00 24.57
N LEU A 709 -7.21 -8.30 23.29
CA LEU A 709 -6.25 -7.66 22.39
C LEU A 709 -6.81 -6.32 21.91
N ALA A 710 -5.96 -5.28 21.93
CA ALA A 710 -6.31 -3.96 21.39
C ALA A 710 -6.32 -4.03 19.85
N THR A 711 -7.50 -3.92 19.26
CA THR A 711 -7.66 -3.90 17.80
C THR A 711 -8.14 -2.53 17.34
N MET A 712 -7.71 -2.11 16.16
CA MET A 712 -7.99 -0.79 15.62
C MET A 712 -8.74 -0.89 14.29
N LEU A 713 -9.65 0.05 14.04
CA LEU A 713 -10.35 0.19 12.75
C LEU A 713 -9.99 1.51 12.10
N LEU A 714 -9.66 1.49 10.81
CA LEU A 714 -9.56 2.71 10.04
C LEU A 714 -10.91 3.43 9.97
N SER A 715 -10.89 4.73 10.25
CA SER A 715 -12.04 5.59 10.04
C SER A 715 -12.41 5.58 8.55
N LYS A 716 -13.69 5.35 8.26
CA LYS A 716 -14.17 5.06 6.91
C LYS A 716 -14.31 6.36 6.10
N TYR A 717 -13.22 6.99 5.66
CA TYR A 717 -13.29 8.21 4.82
C TYR A 717 -12.40 8.13 3.61
#